data_AF-A0A816G3A4-F1
#
_entry.id   AF-A0A816G3A4-F1
#
_cell.length_a   1.000
_cell.length_b   1.000
_cell.length_c   1.000
_cell.angle_alpha   90.00
_cell.angle_beta   90.00
_cell.angle_gamma   90.00
#
_symmetry.space_group_name_H-M   'P 1'
#
loop_
_entity.id
_entity.type
_entity.pdbx_description
1 polymer ?
#
loop_
_entity_poly.entity_id
_entity_poly.type
_entity_poly.pdbx_seq_one_letter_code
_entity_poly.pdbx_strand_id
1 'polypeptide(L)'
;MSNINAYTDRVLQQRLYREKQKIQYQKTIDSDSDSDSDSTIEKSDDNYYEFSDDERAVPSTNQYKKYEHAADNYLPDMHDNVDIDDDGLFQHDSSPPLYERSNITTSETVTQLMKFCIKSNFDKQQVVKMMCLLKSILPTPNRLPTTFRQILNIYGKTPSSIENFYCNNCWTLIKKKGGQQICTNTNCLSYNLQLSKRQVTEVVTTNIREKVQSVVRRNLSLLTGNDNLFPPFDIPSGDRYQTITKEIDHPITLCIHADGAPLIRSTKSAVWPCFSSIVELPPPVREHKSNILTLGLWVSTVKPNVNLFLHDIIEQLIDLSKTGTSIFINEHEFRIHIKTQFFVSDLPAKSLFLKTINFNGYFACTKCFTEGVLYNRQVIYPYQSNNYQSRTHDDFVTIGKQVEKNLASGHKRGTSIAGVKGLSSLLKIFKYPDDIIFDYMHLICLNHVPNLIRRFVGILSKEAIIQVDNILSSTRLPHDMDVKFIYSIQSIQDWKAKHVRLFILHLALPILVQHLPVLYSSHFSIYCILVKLLHCPKTLDEIDLAKKLIHFYCRTSSKVYDPKIELYSLHAHIHLPSQVRSHGGLAFTSAFCFESMIHYIKKKAFGTKNLASQIMYWCDIESIIQTKQIELPFPCLINEMKFDSELFNGHRDLFTKAIFNLKQDLNSIKLYLRYKDKFLTYHSTLYSKRFSCTSYLISYLDAYKQIQYGNIILFYMLGDVQYSFIQKYRRNALKISNHLDIPDELKETVDSLYPICSLSDEFIIIHISEILTKCISVAFQQYQCISERRINYEHD
;
A
#
# COMPACT_ATOMS: atom_id res chain seq x y z
N MET A 1 24.04 7.40 40.34
CA MET A 1 22.88 7.78 41.17
C MET A 1 22.71 9.30 41.32
N SER A 2 23.74 10.14 41.14
CA SER A 2 23.66 11.61 41.23
C SER A 2 22.94 12.32 40.06
N ASN A 3 22.87 11.73 38.86
CA ASN A 3 22.20 12.35 37.69
C ASN A 3 20.67 12.14 37.62
N ILE A 4 20.11 11.20 38.38
CA ILE A 4 18.66 10.93 38.38
C ILE A 4 17.92 11.95 39.27
N ASN A 5 18.51 12.36 40.39
CA ASN A 5 17.92 13.37 41.27
C ASN A 5 17.84 14.76 40.61
N ALA A 6 18.85 15.12 39.80
CA ALA A 6 18.84 16.38 39.04
C ALA A 6 17.73 16.47 37.98
N TYR A 7 17.29 15.34 37.42
CA TYR A 7 16.16 15.26 36.50
C TYR A 7 14.83 15.45 37.24
N THR A 8 14.67 14.78 38.39
CA THR A 8 13.46 14.90 39.22
C THR A 8 13.27 16.31 39.77
N ASP A 9 14.35 16.98 40.18
CA ASP A 9 14.31 18.35 40.68
C ASP A 9 14.01 19.37 39.58
N ARG A 10 14.54 19.20 38.36
CA ARG A 10 14.18 20.04 37.20
C ARG A 10 12.71 19.89 36.80
N VAL A 11 12.17 18.67 36.85
CA VAL A 11 10.75 18.40 36.56
C VAL A 11 9.86 19.05 37.63
N LEU A 12 10.26 19.01 38.91
CA LEU A 12 9.53 19.66 40.00
C LEU A 12 9.54 21.19 39.86
N GLN A 13 10.69 21.79 39.55
CA GLN A 13 10.81 23.23 39.33
C GLN A 13 10.01 23.72 38.12
N GLN A 14 9.98 22.97 37.01
CA GLN A 14 9.14 23.29 35.85
C GLN A 14 7.65 23.14 36.15
N ARG A 15 7.26 22.24 37.06
CA ARG A 15 5.87 22.10 37.48
C ARG A 15 5.40 23.28 38.33
N LEU A 16 6.23 23.74 39.26
CA LEU A 16 5.99 24.95 40.05
C LEU A 16 5.94 26.21 39.16
N TYR A 17 6.75 26.26 38.10
CA TYR A 17 6.69 27.33 37.10
C TYR A 17 5.35 27.32 36.32
N ARG A 18 4.84 26.13 35.96
CA ARG A 18 3.52 25.97 35.30
C ARG A 18 2.35 26.34 36.22
N GLU A 19 2.44 26.05 37.52
CA GLU A 19 1.44 26.48 38.50
C GLU A 19 1.44 27.99 38.69
N LYS A 20 2.62 28.63 38.75
CA LYS A 20 2.73 30.10 38.78
C LYS A 20 2.15 30.75 37.52
N GLN A 21 2.42 30.20 36.33
CA GLN A 21 1.85 30.68 35.07
C GLN A 21 0.33 30.51 35.00
N LYS A 22 -0.22 29.40 35.51
CA LYS A 22 -1.68 29.20 35.63
C LYS A 22 -2.32 30.21 36.58
N ILE A 23 -1.71 30.47 37.74
CA ILE A 23 -2.22 31.47 38.69
C ILE A 23 -2.15 32.88 38.10
N GLN A 24 -1.10 33.19 37.35
CA GLN A 24 -0.94 34.50 36.69
C GLN A 24 -1.94 34.69 35.53
N TYR A 25 -2.21 33.61 34.78
CA TYR A 25 -3.21 33.60 33.70
C TYR A 25 -4.65 33.68 34.24
N GLN A 26 -4.93 33.02 35.36
CA GLN A 26 -6.23 33.11 36.05
C GLN A 26 -6.49 34.54 36.56
N LYS A 27 -5.46 35.19 37.13
CA LYS A 27 -5.54 36.59 37.57
C LYS A 27 -5.78 37.60 36.42
N THR A 28 -5.32 37.31 35.21
CA THR A 28 -5.63 38.11 34.01
C THR A 28 -7.02 37.83 33.42
N ILE A 29 -7.63 36.69 33.74
CA ILE A 29 -9.01 36.40 33.35
C ILE A 29 -9.98 37.06 34.34
N ASP A 30 -9.64 37.03 35.63
CA ASP A 30 -10.45 37.63 36.70
C ASP A 30 -10.41 39.18 36.68
N SER A 31 -9.48 39.80 35.94
CA SER A 31 -9.42 41.27 35.78
C SER A 31 -10.18 41.81 34.58
N ASP A 32 -10.66 40.95 33.67
CA ASP A 32 -11.29 41.33 32.40
C ASP A 32 -12.79 40.99 32.33
N SER A 33 -13.41 40.60 33.45
CA SER A 33 -14.84 40.24 33.52
C SER A 33 -15.57 40.92 34.69
N ASP A 34 -15.70 42.24 34.62
CA ASP A 34 -16.72 42.98 35.37
C ASP A 34 -17.81 43.46 34.39
N SER A 35 -18.79 42.60 34.10
CA SER A 35 -20.19 42.99 33.85
C SER A 35 -21.07 41.75 33.69
N ASP A 36 -22.17 41.77 34.43
CA ASP A 36 -23.36 40.91 34.36
C ASP A 36 -23.36 39.60 35.17
N SER A 37 -23.99 39.77 36.34
CA SER A 37 -24.62 38.81 37.22
C SER A 37 -25.60 37.88 36.49
N ASP A 38 -25.52 36.56 36.73
CA ASP A 38 -26.52 35.92 37.58
C ASP A 38 -26.06 34.57 38.12
N SER A 39 -26.55 34.27 39.31
CA SER A 39 -26.11 33.21 40.21
C SER A 39 -26.68 31.82 39.89
N THR A 40 -25.86 30.76 40.02
CA THR A 40 -26.25 29.49 40.68
C THR A 40 -25.01 28.62 40.93
N ILE A 41 -24.79 28.32 42.21
CA ILE A 41 -23.76 27.41 42.73
C ILE A 41 -24.38 26.01 42.77
N GLU A 42 -23.70 24.98 42.26
CA GLU A 42 -23.37 23.77 43.03
C GLU A 42 -22.48 22.76 42.27
N LYS A 43 -21.33 22.49 42.92
CA LYS A 43 -20.58 21.23 43.10
C LYS A 43 -19.81 20.60 41.91
N SER A 44 -18.50 20.62 42.15
CA SER A 44 -17.38 19.97 41.48
C SER A 44 -17.43 18.44 41.49
N ASP A 45 -17.11 17.82 40.36
CA ASP A 45 -16.43 16.52 40.32
C ASP A 45 -15.49 16.46 39.10
N ASP A 46 -14.21 16.27 39.40
CA ASP A 46 -13.11 16.11 38.46
C ASP A 46 -13.29 14.83 37.63
N ASN A 47 -13.63 14.96 36.34
CA ASN A 47 -13.51 13.87 35.38
C ASN A 47 -12.67 14.27 34.17
N TYR A 48 -11.68 13.40 33.94
CA TYR A 48 -10.76 13.36 32.81
C TYR A 48 -11.56 13.33 31.50
N TYR A 49 -11.53 14.40 30.71
CA TYR A 49 -12.16 14.44 29.40
C TYR A 49 -11.44 13.51 28.41
N GLU A 50 -11.97 12.30 28.26
CA GLU A 50 -11.93 11.55 27.01
C GLU A 50 -12.74 12.33 25.97
N PHE A 51 -12.06 12.89 24.96
CA PHE A 51 -12.77 13.43 23.81
C PHE A 51 -13.36 12.27 23.00
N SER A 52 -14.69 12.26 22.93
CA SER A 52 -15.52 11.42 22.10
C SER A 52 -15.21 11.64 20.62
N ASP A 53 -15.11 10.53 19.88
CA ASP A 53 -15.31 10.48 18.44
C ASP A 53 -16.78 10.84 18.14
N ASP A 54 -17.09 12.13 17.99
CA ASP A 54 -18.41 12.55 17.50
C ASP A 54 -18.43 12.74 15.98
N GLU A 55 -19.14 11.79 15.38
CA GLU A 55 -20.19 12.01 14.39
C GLU A 55 -19.82 12.69 13.07
N ARG A 56 -19.43 11.83 12.11
CA ARG A 56 -19.75 12.03 10.70
C ARG A 56 -21.26 12.00 10.51
N ALA A 57 -21.91 13.15 10.61
CA ALA A 57 -23.26 13.33 10.09
C ALA A 57 -23.23 13.18 8.57
N VAL A 58 -23.85 12.11 8.06
CA VAL A 58 -24.21 11.96 6.65
C VAL A 58 -25.59 12.59 6.48
N PRO A 59 -25.75 13.68 5.71
CA PRO A 59 -27.09 14.15 5.39
C PRO A 59 -27.77 13.15 4.44
N SER A 60 -28.98 12.78 4.83
CA SER A 60 -29.93 11.98 4.08
C SER A 60 -30.20 12.54 2.67
N THR A 61 -30.31 11.60 1.74
CA THR A 61 -30.79 11.70 0.34
C THR A 61 -31.91 12.71 0.08
N ASN A 62 -31.72 13.60 -0.92
CA ASN A 62 -32.53 13.69 -2.16
C ASN A 62 -32.44 15.10 -2.78
N GLN A 63 -31.72 15.22 -3.90
CA GLN A 63 -32.12 15.91 -5.15
C GLN A 63 -30.89 15.97 -6.08
N TYR A 64 -30.53 14.81 -6.66
CA TYR A 64 -29.59 14.77 -7.76
C TYR A 64 -30.33 15.16 -9.04
N LYS A 65 -30.05 16.36 -9.56
CA LYS A 65 -30.29 16.64 -10.98
C LYS A 65 -29.32 15.80 -11.79
N LYS A 66 -29.91 14.85 -12.52
CA LYS A 66 -29.29 13.96 -13.50
C LYS A 66 -28.63 14.82 -14.59
N TYR A 67 -27.32 15.02 -14.53
CA TYR A 67 -26.54 15.39 -15.71
C TYR A 67 -26.03 14.09 -16.32
N GLU A 68 -26.74 13.61 -17.33
CA GLU A 68 -26.30 12.53 -18.20
C GLU A 68 -25.17 13.06 -19.10
N HIS A 69 -23.92 12.85 -18.68
CA HIS A 69 -22.82 12.74 -19.63
C HIS A 69 -22.57 11.24 -19.85
N ALA A 70 -22.82 10.79 -21.09
CA ALA A 70 -22.46 9.49 -21.58
C ALA A 70 -20.93 9.35 -21.53
N ALA A 71 -20.42 8.80 -20.44
CA ALA A 71 -19.04 8.34 -20.33
C ALA A 71 -19.04 6.86 -20.69
N ASP A 72 -18.46 6.53 -21.86
CA ASP A 72 -18.24 5.16 -22.28
C ASP A 72 -17.50 4.39 -21.17
N ASN A 73 -18.13 3.31 -20.71
CA ASN A 73 -17.54 2.39 -19.76
C ASN A 73 -16.34 1.71 -20.40
N TYR A 74 -15.15 1.95 -19.85
CA TYR A 74 -13.96 1.17 -20.15
C TYR A 74 -14.22 -0.29 -19.79
N LEU A 75 -14.41 -1.14 -20.81
CA LEU A 75 -14.34 -2.59 -20.68
C LEU A 75 -12.88 -2.97 -20.99
N PRO A 76 -12.09 -3.40 -19.98
CA PRO A 76 -10.73 -3.86 -20.22
C PRO A 76 -10.73 -5.00 -21.23
N ASP A 77 -9.80 -4.98 -22.18
CA ASP A 77 -9.61 -6.11 -23.10
C ASP A 77 -9.29 -7.35 -22.25
N MET A 78 -9.76 -8.54 -22.67
CA MET A 78 -9.47 -9.81 -21.97
C MET A 78 -7.95 -10.08 -21.83
N HIS A 79 -7.12 -9.32 -22.54
CA HIS A 79 -5.66 -9.37 -22.50
C HIS A 79 -4.99 -8.22 -21.71
N ASP A 80 -5.74 -7.19 -21.30
CA ASP A 80 -5.21 -6.00 -20.59
C ASP A 80 -5.19 -6.19 -19.07
N ASN A 81 -6.13 -6.97 -18.54
CA ASN A 81 -6.06 -7.48 -17.18
C ASN A 81 -5.54 -8.91 -17.25
N VAL A 82 -4.27 -9.11 -16.93
CA VAL A 82 -3.82 -10.45 -16.56
C VAL A 82 -4.48 -10.75 -15.21
N ASP A 83 -5.70 -11.27 -15.23
CA ASP A 83 -6.04 -12.29 -14.26
C ASP A 83 -4.98 -13.38 -14.53
N ILE A 84 -4.00 -13.50 -13.63
CA ILE A 84 -2.91 -14.50 -13.67
C ILE A 84 -3.46 -15.96 -13.71
N ASP A 85 -4.78 -16.09 -13.71
CA ASP A 85 -5.54 -17.32 -13.76
C ASP A 85 -5.92 -17.81 -15.16
N ASP A 86 -5.80 -16.99 -16.22
CA ASP A 86 -6.36 -17.31 -17.55
C ASP A 86 -5.28 -17.53 -18.61
N ASP A 87 -4.75 -18.75 -18.64
CA ASP A 87 -4.16 -19.32 -19.86
C ASP A 87 -4.30 -20.85 -19.77
N GLY A 88 -5.19 -21.42 -20.58
CA GLY A 88 -5.46 -22.85 -20.61
C GLY A 88 -4.29 -23.64 -21.19
N LEU A 89 -3.48 -24.24 -20.32
CA LEU A 89 -2.56 -25.32 -20.69
C LEU A 89 -2.86 -26.54 -19.80
N PHE A 90 -3.26 -27.61 -20.48
CA PHE A 90 -3.70 -28.88 -19.92
C PHE A 90 -2.54 -29.56 -19.17
N GLN A 91 -2.57 -29.51 -17.84
CA GLN A 91 -1.87 -30.53 -17.06
C GLN A 91 -2.68 -31.83 -17.17
N HIS A 92 -2.01 -32.94 -17.45
CA HIS A 92 -2.62 -34.28 -17.44
C HIS A 92 -3.14 -34.58 -16.04
N ASP A 93 -4.42 -34.27 -15.80
CA ASP A 93 -5.10 -34.60 -14.58
C ASP A 93 -5.50 -36.08 -14.62
N SER A 94 -4.90 -36.88 -13.73
CA SER A 94 -5.20 -38.31 -13.56
C SER A 94 -6.56 -38.56 -12.87
N SER A 95 -7.31 -37.51 -12.52
CA SER A 95 -8.63 -37.65 -11.92
C SER A 95 -9.68 -38.14 -12.95
N PRO A 96 -10.70 -38.89 -12.50
CA PRO A 96 -11.66 -39.49 -13.42
C PRO A 96 -12.46 -38.42 -14.20
N PRO A 97 -12.85 -38.71 -15.46
CA PRO A 97 -13.65 -37.79 -16.27
C PRO A 97 -14.98 -37.47 -15.57
N LEU A 98 -15.51 -36.27 -15.79
CA LEU A 98 -16.73 -35.79 -15.12
C LEU A 98 -17.93 -36.75 -15.31
N TYR A 99 -18.05 -37.30 -16.51
CA TYR A 99 -18.98 -38.36 -16.91
C TYR A 99 -18.36 -39.16 -18.07
N GLU A 100 -19.01 -40.24 -18.52
CA GLU A 100 -18.50 -41.07 -19.62
C GLU A 100 -18.25 -40.23 -20.89
N ARG A 101 -17.06 -40.36 -21.50
CA ARG A 101 -16.62 -39.59 -22.69
C ARG A 101 -16.50 -38.07 -22.49
N SER A 102 -16.46 -37.58 -21.26
CA SER A 102 -16.17 -36.17 -21.00
C SER A 102 -14.69 -35.87 -21.28
N ASN A 103 -14.43 -34.76 -21.98
CA ASN A 103 -13.06 -34.26 -22.24
C ASN A 103 -12.45 -33.52 -21.05
N ILE A 104 -13.24 -33.26 -20.00
CA ILE A 104 -12.83 -32.56 -18.79
C ILE A 104 -12.95 -33.48 -17.57
N THR A 105 -12.00 -33.37 -16.66
CA THR A 105 -12.00 -34.17 -15.44
C THR A 105 -12.95 -33.60 -14.38
N THR A 106 -13.24 -34.42 -13.38
CA THR A 106 -14.05 -33.98 -12.24
C THR A 106 -13.33 -32.89 -11.44
N SER A 107 -12.02 -33.03 -11.22
CA SER A 107 -11.23 -32.07 -10.46
C SER A 107 -11.10 -30.73 -11.17
N GLU A 108 -10.86 -30.75 -12.49
CA GLU A 108 -10.78 -29.54 -13.29
C GLU A 108 -12.12 -28.78 -13.30
N THR A 109 -13.23 -29.50 -13.51
CA THR A 109 -14.58 -28.92 -13.47
C THR A 109 -14.86 -28.26 -12.12
N VAL A 110 -14.58 -28.96 -11.01
CA VAL A 110 -14.82 -28.43 -9.65
C VAL A 110 -13.93 -27.21 -9.38
N THR A 111 -12.69 -27.22 -9.87
CA THR A 111 -11.77 -26.09 -9.74
C THR A 111 -12.27 -24.86 -10.49
N GLN A 112 -12.71 -25.00 -11.73
CA GLN A 112 -13.28 -23.89 -12.51
C GLN A 112 -14.55 -23.33 -11.84
N LEU A 113 -15.45 -24.20 -11.38
CA LEU A 113 -16.67 -23.79 -10.68
C LEU A 113 -16.38 -23.09 -9.36
N MET A 114 -15.43 -23.59 -8.57
CA MET A 114 -15.06 -22.95 -7.31
C MET A 114 -14.37 -21.60 -7.54
N LYS A 115 -13.50 -21.47 -8.55
CA LYS A 115 -12.93 -20.17 -8.96
C LYS A 115 -14.03 -19.17 -9.29
N PHE A 116 -15.05 -19.59 -10.05
CA PHE A 116 -16.22 -18.76 -10.34
C PHE A 116 -17.00 -18.35 -9.08
N CYS A 117 -17.28 -19.30 -8.18
CA CYS A 117 -17.97 -19.03 -6.92
C CYS A 117 -17.22 -18.03 -6.04
N ILE A 118 -15.90 -18.18 -5.93
CA ILE A 118 -15.03 -17.27 -5.19
C ILE A 118 -15.08 -15.87 -5.80
N LYS A 119 -14.88 -15.75 -7.11
CA LYS A 119 -14.91 -14.47 -7.84
C LYS A 119 -16.27 -13.77 -7.69
N SER A 120 -17.34 -14.56 -7.60
CA SER A 120 -18.72 -14.10 -7.44
C SER A 120 -19.17 -13.92 -5.99
N ASN A 121 -18.29 -14.15 -4.99
CA ASN A 121 -18.59 -14.08 -3.55
C ASN A 121 -19.77 -14.97 -3.10
N PHE A 122 -19.84 -16.20 -3.60
CA PHE A 122 -20.86 -17.15 -3.17
C PHE A 122 -20.59 -17.62 -1.74
N ASP A 123 -21.65 -17.75 -0.94
CA ASP A 123 -21.59 -18.45 0.33
C ASP A 123 -21.59 -19.98 0.15
N LYS A 124 -21.31 -20.71 1.23
CA LYS A 124 -21.19 -22.18 1.22
C LYS A 124 -22.48 -22.88 0.75
N GLN A 125 -23.65 -22.33 1.09
CA GLN A 125 -24.94 -22.89 0.69
C GLN A 125 -25.20 -22.63 -0.80
N GLN A 126 -24.85 -21.45 -1.30
CA GLN A 126 -24.95 -21.10 -2.71
C GLN A 126 -24.06 -22.00 -3.57
N VAL A 127 -22.83 -22.27 -3.14
CA VAL A 127 -21.94 -23.25 -3.82
C VAL A 127 -22.62 -24.63 -3.92
N VAL A 128 -23.11 -25.15 -2.80
CA VAL A 128 -23.75 -26.48 -2.77
C VAL A 128 -25.00 -26.52 -3.66
N LYS A 129 -25.85 -25.48 -3.61
CA LYS A 129 -27.04 -25.38 -4.46
C LYS A 129 -26.67 -25.36 -5.95
N MET A 130 -25.66 -24.58 -6.33
CA MET A 130 -25.15 -24.54 -7.70
C MET A 130 -24.64 -25.91 -8.16
N MET A 131 -23.85 -26.58 -7.32
CA MET A 131 -23.31 -27.91 -7.63
C MET A 131 -24.42 -28.96 -7.78
N CYS A 132 -25.43 -28.95 -6.91
CA CYS A 132 -26.60 -29.82 -7.04
C CYS A 132 -27.39 -29.56 -8.32
N LEU A 133 -27.59 -28.28 -8.68
CA LEU A 133 -28.25 -27.89 -9.92
C LEU A 133 -27.46 -28.41 -11.15
N LEU A 134 -26.16 -28.10 -11.22
CA LEU A 134 -25.30 -28.56 -12.31
C LEU A 134 -25.27 -30.09 -12.41
N LYS A 135 -25.22 -30.80 -11.27
CA LYS A 135 -25.28 -32.27 -11.26
C LYS A 135 -26.54 -32.82 -11.90
N SER A 136 -27.68 -32.15 -11.70
CA SER A 136 -28.98 -32.59 -12.22
C SER A 136 -29.14 -32.40 -13.74
N ILE A 137 -28.39 -31.48 -14.35
CA ILE A 137 -28.44 -31.22 -15.80
C ILE A 137 -27.35 -31.94 -16.60
N LEU A 138 -26.31 -32.44 -15.93
CA LEU A 138 -25.23 -33.21 -16.56
C LEU A 138 -25.69 -34.65 -16.90
N PRO A 139 -25.12 -35.27 -17.95
CA PRO A 139 -25.39 -36.67 -18.28
C PRO A 139 -25.23 -37.59 -17.06
N THR A 140 -26.09 -38.59 -16.92
CA THR A 140 -26.03 -39.58 -15.82
C THR A 140 -25.44 -40.90 -16.33
N PRO A 141 -24.53 -41.55 -15.58
CA PRO A 141 -23.96 -41.13 -14.29
C PRO A 141 -22.85 -40.05 -14.43
N ASN A 142 -22.82 -39.08 -13.50
CA ASN A 142 -21.72 -38.11 -13.37
C ASN A 142 -21.14 -38.06 -11.94
N ARG A 143 -19.90 -37.57 -11.87
CA ARG A 143 -19.08 -37.55 -10.66
C ARG A 143 -19.05 -36.19 -9.96
N LEU A 144 -19.89 -35.22 -10.37
CA LEU A 144 -19.90 -33.89 -9.76
C LEU A 144 -20.28 -33.98 -8.27
N PRO A 145 -19.52 -33.36 -7.34
CA PRO A 145 -19.82 -33.42 -5.92
C PRO A 145 -21.09 -32.62 -5.59
N THR A 146 -21.85 -33.06 -4.59
CA THR A 146 -23.07 -32.37 -4.10
C THR A 146 -22.92 -31.81 -2.70
N THR A 147 -21.78 -32.02 -2.07
CA THR A 147 -21.48 -31.50 -0.73
C THR A 147 -20.13 -30.82 -0.72
N PHE A 148 -19.99 -29.82 0.15
CA PHE A 148 -18.71 -29.13 0.32
C PHE A 148 -17.60 -30.06 0.84
N ARG A 149 -17.96 -31.09 1.60
CA ARG A 149 -17.01 -32.12 2.04
C ARG A 149 -16.47 -32.93 0.86
N GLN A 150 -17.34 -33.33 -0.07
CA GLN A 150 -16.90 -34.01 -1.28
C GLN A 150 -16.02 -33.12 -2.16
N ILE A 151 -16.33 -31.82 -2.26
CA ILE A 151 -15.46 -30.84 -2.93
C ILE A 151 -14.07 -30.84 -2.30
N LEU A 152 -13.97 -30.74 -0.97
CA LEU A 152 -12.68 -30.74 -0.27
C LEU A 152 -11.89 -32.04 -0.44
N ASN A 153 -12.59 -33.18 -0.45
CA ASN A 153 -11.95 -34.49 -0.65
C ASN A 153 -11.25 -34.58 -2.01
N ILE A 154 -11.73 -33.87 -3.05
CA ILE A 154 -11.08 -33.83 -4.37
C ILE A 154 -9.68 -33.23 -4.28
N TYR A 155 -9.49 -32.22 -3.43
CA TYR A 155 -8.19 -31.57 -3.23
C TYR A 155 -7.29 -32.29 -2.20
N GLY A 156 -7.81 -33.29 -1.49
CA GLY A 156 -7.05 -34.04 -0.48
C GLY A 156 -6.56 -33.20 0.71
N LYS A 157 -7.10 -31.98 0.90
CA LYS A 157 -6.69 -31.04 1.95
C LYS A 157 -7.91 -30.43 2.64
N THR A 158 -7.77 -30.21 3.94
CA THR A 158 -8.76 -29.49 4.75
C THR A 158 -8.13 -28.23 5.32
N PRO A 159 -8.92 -27.15 5.49
CA PRO A 159 -8.47 -25.96 6.23
C PRO A 159 -7.88 -26.33 7.60
N SER A 160 -6.72 -25.77 7.91
CA SER A 160 -5.91 -26.09 9.09
C SER A 160 -5.88 -24.95 10.12
N SER A 161 -6.69 -23.90 9.92
CA SER A 161 -6.78 -22.76 10.84
C SER A 161 -7.28 -23.16 12.23
N ILE A 162 -6.70 -22.55 13.26
CA ILE A 162 -7.09 -22.73 14.66
C ILE A 162 -8.03 -21.60 15.07
N GLU A 163 -9.16 -21.94 15.67
CA GLU A 163 -10.18 -20.98 16.11
C GLU A 163 -10.26 -20.93 17.64
N ASN A 164 -10.03 -19.76 18.20
CA ASN A 164 -10.09 -19.49 19.64
C ASN A 164 -11.10 -18.39 19.95
N PHE A 165 -11.85 -18.56 21.04
CA PHE A 165 -12.83 -17.57 21.52
C PHE A 165 -12.44 -17.10 22.91
N TYR A 166 -12.34 -15.80 23.12
CA TYR A 166 -11.92 -15.20 24.39
C TYR A 166 -12.98 -14.30 24.98
N CYS A 167 -13.08 -14.28 26.31
CA CYS A 167 -13.95 -13.35 27.03
C CYS A 167 -13.33 -11.95 27.04
N ASN A 168 -14.09 -10.93 26.61
CA ASN A 168 -13.60 -9.54 26.55
C ASN A 168 -13.27 -8.94 27.92
N ASN A 169 -13.79 -9.51 29.02
CA ASN A 169 -13.58 -9.00 30.37
C ASN A 169 -12.30 -9.51 31.03
N CYS A 170 -11.87 -10.74 30.71
CA CYS A 170 -10.76 -11.39 31.41
C CYS A 170 -9.76 -12.11 30.49
N TRP A 171 -9.98 -12.08 29.18
CA TRP A 171 -9.14 -12.72 28.16
C TRP A 171 -8.95 -14.23 28.32
N THR A 172 -9.77 -14.88 29.14
CA THR A 172 -9.76 -16.33 29.30
C THR A 172 -10.46 -17.01 28.12
N LEU A 173 -9.90 -18.14 27.67
CA LEU A 173 -10.48 -18.97 26.62
C LEU A 173 -11.88 -19.47 27.04
N ILE A 174 -12.84 -19.29 26.14
CA ILE A 174 -14.24 -19.67 26.33
C ILE A 174 -14.43 -21.13 25.92
N LYS A 175 -15.19 -21.87 26.72
CA LYS A 175 -15.68 -23.21 26.35
C LYS A 175 -17.13 -23.13 25.88
N LYS A 176 -17.50 -23.97 24.91
CA LYS A 176 -18.90 -24.18 24.51
C LYS A 176 -19.50 -25.26 25.41
N LYS A 177 -20.55 -24.94 26.17
CA LYS A 177 -21.33 -25.91 26.97
C LYS A 177 -22.78 -25.88 26.49
N GLY A 178 -23.28 -27.00 25.95
CA GLY A 178 -24.64 -27.07 25.40
C GLY A 178 -24.94 -26.07 24.25
N GLY A 179 -23.91 -25.67 23.49
CA GLY A 179 -24.03 -24.64 22.45
C GLY A 179 -23.93 -23.19 22.92
N GLN A 180 -23.88 -22.94 24.24
CA GLN A 180 -23.70 -21.62 24.83
C GLN A 180 -22.21 -21.31 25.07
N GLN A 181 -21.82 -20.05 24.85
CA GLN A 181 -20.48 -19.53 25.15
C GLN A 181 -20.45 -18.98 26.57
N ILE A 182 -19.65 -19.60 27.45
CA ILE A 182 -19.53 -19.22 28.86
C ILE A 182 -18.08 -18.96 29.27
N CYS A 183 -17.86 -17.99 30.15
CA CYS A 183 -16.55 -17.75 30.75
C CYS A 183 -16.30 -18.70 31.93
N THR A 184 -15.15 -19.36 31.97
CA THR A 184 -14.79 -20.31 33.03
C THR A 184 -13.86 -19.72 34.10
N ASN A 185 -13.47 -18.45 33.97
CA ASN A 185 -12.62 -17.78 34.96
C ASN A 185 -13.46 -17.35 36.16
N THR A 186 -13.21 -17.94 37.32
CA THR A 186 -13.93 -17.67 38.58
C THR A 186 -13.81 -16.23 39.04
N ASN A 187 -12.75 -15.52 38.62
CA ASN A 187 -12.51 -14.12 38.96
C ASN A 187 -13.09 -13.15 37.93
N CYS A 188 -13.81 -13.63 36.92
CA CYS A 188 -14.41 -12.81 35.89
C CYS A 188 -15.83 -12.37 36.28
N LEU A 189 -16.16 -11.11 36.01
CA LEU A 189 -17.53 -10.58 36.16
C LEU A 189 -18.58 -11.33 35.32
N SER A 190 -18.15 -12.09 34.33
CA SER A 190 -19.01 -12.91 33.47
C SER A 190 -18.85 -14.42 33.71
N TYR A 191 -18.32 -14.81 34.87
CA TYR A 191 -18.16 -16.21 35.24
C TYR A 191 -19.48 -16.96 35.13
N ASN A 192 -19.47 -18.07 34.37
CA ASN A 192 -20.61 -18.96 34.17
C ASN A 192 -21.89 -18.27 33.64
N LEU A 193 -21.78 -17.05 33.10
CA LEU A 193 -22.86 -16.34 32.42
C LEU A 193 -22.81 -16.59 30.92
N GLN A 194 -23.98 -16.64 30.27
CA GLN A 194 -24.07 -16.69 28.82
C GLN A 194 -23.55 -15.37 28.23
N LEU A 195 -22.48 -15.45 27.45
CA LEU A 195 -21.86 -14.29 26.83
C LEU A 195 -22.63 -13.89 25.56
N SER A 196 -22.90 -12.59 25.44
CA SER A 196 -23.36 -12.01 24.18
C SER A 196 -22.21 -11.88 23.18
N LYS A 197 -22.52 -11.72 21.89
CA LYS A 197 -21.51 -11.54 20.83
C LYS A 197 -20.57 -10.35 21.07
N ARG A 198 -21.03 -9.31 21.78
CA ARG A 198 -20.22 -8.11 22.08
C ARG A 198 -19.22 -8.34 23.22
N GLN A 199 -19.34 -9.45 23.94
CA GLN A 199 -18.48 -9.83 25.07
C GLN A 199 -17.49 -10.94 24.70
N VAL A 200 -17.47 -11.33 23.43
CA VAL A 200 -16.61 -12.38 22.90
C VAL A 200 -15.69 -11.79 21.83
N THR A 201 -14.42 -12.14 21.91
CA THR A 201 -13.44 -11.94 20.86
C THR A 201 -13.22 -13.27 20.17
N GLU A 202 -13.24 -13.26 18.85
CA GLU A 202 -12.88 -14.38 18.01
C GLU A 202 -11.48 -14.15 17.46
N VAL A 203 -10.58 -15.11 17.67
CA VAL A 203 -9.22 -15.10 17.14
C VAL A 203 -9.02 -16.35 16.31
N VAL A 204 -8.61 -16.17 15.06
CA VAL A 204 -8.33 -17.28 14.16
C VAL A 204 -6.93 -17.13 13.60
N THR A 205 -6.10 -18.16 13.72
CA THR A 205 -4.72 -18.17 13.23
C THR A 205 -4.52 -19.29 12.23
N THR A 206 -3.78 -19.02 11.16
CA THR A 206 -3.51 -20.01 10.11
C THR A 206 -2.30 -20.90 10.47
N ASN A 207 -2.12 -21.97 9.71
CA ASN A 207 -0.85 -22.70 9.66
C ASN A 207 0.10 -21.97 8.69
N ILE A 208 1.04 -21.19 9.24
CA ILE A 208 1.94 -20.33 8.44
C ILE A 208 2.82 -21.18 7.53
N ARG A 209 3.23 -22.37 8.00
CA ARG A 209 4.03 -23.32 7.22
C ARG A 209 3.33 -23.69 5.91
N GLU A 210 2.08 -24.14 6.00
CA GLU A 210 1.30 -24.54 4.83
C GLU A 210 1.05 -23.37 3.86
N LYS A 211 0.76 -22.18 4.40
CA LYS A 211 0.51 -20.98 3.60
C LYS A 211 1.74 -20.54 2.81
N VAL A 212 2.90 -20.46 3.47
CA VAL A 212 4.16 -20.13 2.80
C VAL A 212 4.49 -21.19 1.75
N GLN A 213 4.38 -22.48 2.10
CA GLN A 213 4.66 -23.53 1.13
C GLN A 213 3.68 -23.51 -0.07
N SER A 214 2.41 -23.14 0.12
CA SER A 214 1.44 -22.99 -0.98
C SER A 214 1.88 -21.88 -1.94
N VAL A 215 2.20 -20.69 -1.42
CA VAL A 215 2.63 -19.56 -2.24
C VAL A 215 3.97 -19.83 -2.92
N VAL A 216 4.95 -20.40 -2.21
CA VAL A 216 6.26 -20.73 -2.78
C VAL A 216 6.13 -21.74 -3.93
N ARG A 217 5.38 -22.84 -3.73
CA ARG A 217 5.19 -23.86 -4.79
C ARG A 217 4.52 -23.29 -6.05
N ARG A 218 3.57 -22.36 -5.87
CA ARG A 218 2.85 -21.72 -6.97
C ARG A 218 3.73 -20.74 -7.76
N ASN A 219 4.72 -20.15 -7.12
CA ASN A 219 5.56 -19.10 -7.70
C ASN A 219 7.00 -19.57 -7.92
N LEU A 220 7.22 -20.89 -8.01
CA LEU A 220 8.57 -21.45 -7.96
C LEU A 220 9.48 -20.96 -9.10
N SER A 221 8.91 -20.82 -10.31
CA SER A 221 9.55 -20.26 -11.51
C SER A 221 10.05 -18.81 -11.33
N LEU A 222 9.47 -18.07 -10.39
CA LEU A 222 9.80 -16.67 -10.11
C LEU A 222 10.85 -16.51 -9.02
N LEU A 223 11.05 -17.54 -8.20
CA LEU A 223 11.96 -17.53 -7.06
C LEU A 223 13.40 -17.92 -7.45
N THR A 224 13.62 -18.44 -8.65
CA THR A 224 14.93 -18.91 -9.13
C THR A 224 15.56 -17.95 -10.15
N GLY A 225 16.57 -17.19 -9.73
CA GLY A 225 17.61 -16.61 -10.62
C GLY A 225 17.19 -15.52 -11.62
N ASN A 226 16.09 -14.80 -11.39
CA ASN A 226 15.57 -13.78 -12.32
C ASN A 226 15.65 -12.35 -11.76
N ASP A 227 16.87 -11.85 -11.55
CA ASP A 227 17.11 -10.48 -11.04
C ASP A 227 16.44 -9.40 -11.90
N ASN A 228 16.27 -9.66 -13.21
CA ASN A 228 15.60 -8.78 -14.17
C ASN A 228 14.08 -8.59 -13.94
N LEU A 229 13.50 -9.22 -12.91
CA LEU A 229 12.11 -9.01 -12.51
C LEU A 229 11.96 -7.98 -11.38
N PHE A 230 13.07 -7.65 -10.71
CA PHE A 230 13.09 -6.72 -9.59
C PHE A 230 13.51 -5.33 -10.08
N PRO A 231 12.74 -4.29 -9.79
CA PRO A 231 13.17 -2.93 -10.11
C PRO A 231 14.38 -2.53 -9.27
N PRO A 232 15.19 -1.56 -9.74
CA PRO A 232 16.24 -0.97 -8.94
C PRO A 232 15.68 -0.47 -7.61
N PHE A 233 16.44 -0.66 -6.53
CA PHE A 233 16.04 -0.23 -5.19
C PHE A 233 14.75 -0.88 -4.64
N ASP A 234 14.33 -2.06 -5.14
CA ASP A 234 13.29 -2.87 -4.46
C ASP A 234 13.78 -3.39 -3.09
N ILE A 235 12.88 -3.98 -2.29
CA ILE A 235 13.18 -4.51 -0.95
C ILE A 235 14.42 -5.43 -0.94
N PRO A 236 14.63 -6.37 -1.88
CA PRO A 236 15.82 -7.22 -1.89
C PRO A 236 17.15 -6.46 -2.01
N SER A 237 17.14 -5.26 -2.56
CA SER A 237 18.34 -4.43 -2.69
C SER A 237 18.73 -3.72 -1.39
N GLY A 238 17.82 -3.62 -0.41
CA GLY A 238 18.05 -2.87 0.83
C GLY A 238 19.03 -3.57 1.77
N ASP A 239 19.82 -2.77 2.50
CA ASP A 239 20.88 -3.26 3.39
C ASP A 239 20.37 -4.30 4.40
N ARG A 240 19.14 -4.11 4.89
CA ARG A 240 18.54 -4.99 5.89
C ARG A 240 18.25 -6.38 5.31
N TYR A 241 17.72 -6.43 4.09
CA TYR A 241 17.45 -7.69 3.42
C TYR A 241 18.75 -8.45 3.14
N GLN A 242 19.72 -7.76 2.54
CA GLN A 242 21.03 -8.35 2.24
C GLN A 242 21.72 -8.90 3.50
N THR A 243 21.56 -8.23 4.65
CA THR A 243 22.10 -8.73 5.92
C THR A 243 21.40 -10.01 6.36
N ILE A 244 20.07 -10.05 6.27
CA ILE A 244 19.27 -11.24 6.65
C ILE A 244 19.63 -12.44 5.77
N THR A 245 19.74 -12.24 4.45
CA THR A 245 19.91 -13.35 3.50
C THR A 245 21.33 -13.89 3.41
N LYS A 246 22.36 -13.12 3.80
CA LYS A 246 23.75 -13.60 3.85
C LYS A 246 23.98 -14.75 4.84
N GLU A 247 23.14 -14.85 5.87
CA GLU A 247 23.33 -15.81 6.96
C GLU A 247 22.59 -17.14 6.75
N ILE A 248 21.76 -17.23 5.71
CA ILE A 248 20.75 -18.30 5.58
C ILE A 248 20.68 -18.76 4.13
N ASP A 249 20.74 -20.07 3.95
CA ASP A 249 20.46 -20.68 2.64
C ASP A 249 18.95 -20.69 2.37
N HIS A 250 18.57 -20.35 1.14
CA HIS A 250 17.17 -20.24 0.68
C HIS A 250 16.20 -19.50 1.65
N PRO A 251 16.45 -18.21 1.96
CA PRO A 251 15.58 -17.44 2.84
C PRO A 251 14.25 -17.08 2.16
N ILE A 252 13.16 -17.14 2.93
CA ILE A 252 11.87 -16.54 2.58
C ILE A 252 11.56 -15.46 3.62
N THR A 253 11.46 -14.21 3.17
CA THR A 253 11.37 -13.06 4.06
C THR A 253 9.99 -12.43 3.99
N LEU A 254 9.43 -12.15 5.16
CA LEU A 254 8.06 -11.69 5.33
C LEU A 254 7.97 -10.21 5.69
N CYS A 255 7.20 -9.44 4.93
CA CYS A 255 6.77 -8.09 5.30
C CYS A 255 5.42 -8.20 6.02
N ILE A 256 5.38 -7.86 7.30
CA ILE A 256 4.18 -8.06 8.13
C ILE A 256 3.38 -6.75 8.24
N HIS A 257 2.07 -6.87 8.12
CA HIS A 257 1.13 -5.77 8.29
C HIS A 257 0.02 -6.16 9.25
N ALA A 258 -0.41 -5.23 10.09
CA ALA A 258 -1.62 -5.39 10.87
C ALA A 258 -2.33 -4.05 11.06
N ASP A 259 -3.64 -4.03 10.82
CA ASP A 259 -4.49 -2.85 10.94
C ASP A 259 -5.93 -3.27 11.28
N GLY A 260 -6.81 -2.34 11.58
CA GLY A 260 -8.20 -2.56 11.96
C GLY A 260 -9.16 -1.94 10.98
N ALA A 261 -10.17 -2.71 10.56
CA ALA A 261 -11.24 -2.21 9.71
C ALA A 261 -12.63 -2.55 10.27
N PRO A 262 -13.60 -1.63 10.15
CA PRO A 262 -14.98 -1.92 10.56
C PRO A 262 -15.55 -3.03 9.68
N LEU A 263 -16.18 -4.04 10.28
CA LEU A 263 -16.69 -5.20 9.56
C LEU A 263 -18.18 -5.03 9.20
N ILE A 264 -19.03 -4.80 10.21
CA ILE A 264 -20.47 -4.59 10.06
C ILE A 264 -20.85 -3.31 10.79
N ARG A 265 -21.46 -2.35 10.06
CA ARG A 265 -21.84 -1.03 10.62
C ARG A 265 -22.76 -1.14 11.84
N SER A 266 -23.65 -2.13 11.89
CA SER A 266 -24.65 -2.29 12.96
C SER A 266 -24.13 -2.92 14.26
N THR A 267 -23.01 -3.64 14.26
CA THR A 267 -22.54 -4.38 15.45
C THR A 267 -21.41 -3.68 16.21
N LYS A 268 -20.87 -2.56 15.69
CA LYS A 268 -19.60 -1.93 16.16
C LYS A 268 -18.40 -2.89 16.17
N SER A 269 -18.48 -4.03 15.46
CA SER A 269 -17.40 -5.01 15.40
C SER A 269 -16.37 -4.62 14.34
N ALA A 270 -15.09 -4.73 14.69
CA ALA A 270 -13.96 -4.54 13.80
C ALA A 270 -13.25 -5.88 13.56
N VAL A 271 -12.70 -6.04 12.35
CA VAL A 271 -11.73 -7.09 12.03
C VAL A 271 -10.34 -6.47 12.03
N TRP A 272 -9.41 -7.16 12.66
CA TRP A 272 -8.00 -6.81 12.72
C TRP A 272 -7.20 -7.96 12.12
N PRO A 273 -6.90 -7.92 10.81
CA PRO A 273 -6.03 -8.92 10.20
C PRO A 273 -4.55 -8.69 10.54
N CYS A 274 -3.82 -9.79 10.58
CA CYS A 274 -2.36 -9.82 10.46
C CYS A 274 -2.03 -10.49 9.12
N PHE A 275 -1.47 -9.71 8.20
CA PHE A 275 -1.11 -10.14 6.85
C PHE A 275 0.41 -10.20 6.68
N SER A 276 0.85 -10.93 5.64
CA SER A 276 2.22 -10.88 5.17
C SER A 276 2.32 -10.99 3.66
N SER A 277 3.28 -10.29 3.06
CA SER A 277 3.77 -10.56 1.70
C SER A 277 5.15 -11.24 1.75
N ILE A 278 5.55 -11.88 0.65
CA ILE A 278 6.85 -12.55 0.50
C ILE A 278 7.78 -11.66 -0.34
N VAL A 279 8.93 -11.28 0.21
CA VAL A 279 9.89 -10.34 -0.41
C VAL A 279 10.49 -10.89 -1.69
N GLU A 280 10.75 -12.19 -1.74
CA GLU A 280 11.38 -12.91 -2.86
C GLU A 280 10.50 -12.99 -4.11
N LEU A 281 9.27 -12.46 -4.07
CA LEU A 281 8.42 -12.33 -5.25
C LEU A 281 8.58 -10.93 -5.89
N PRO A 282 8.60 -10.83 -7.22
CA PRO A 282 8.57 -9.54 -7.91
C PRO A 282 7.35 -8.71 -7.51
N PRO A 283 7.42 -7.36 -7.45
CA PRO A 283 6.36 -6.51 -6.92
C PRO A 283 4.94 -6.82 -7.43
N PRO A 284 4.68 -7.00 -8.75
CA PRO A 284 3.33 -7.29 -9.27
C PRO A 284 2.74 -8.58 -8.71
N VAL A 285 3.60 -9.57 -8.46
CA VAL A 285 3.23 -10.89 -7.96
C VAL A 285 3.13 -10.87 -6.44
N ARG A 286 4.12 -10.26 -5.77
CA ARG A 286 4.18 -10.08 -4.31
C ARG A 286 2.94 -9.40 -3.74
N GLU A 287 2.43 -8.41 -4.45
CA GLU A 287 1.33 -7.54 -4.01
C GLU A 287 -0.04 -8.06 -4.44
N HIS A 288 -0.08 -9.09 -5.30
CA HIS A 288 -1.32 -9.71 -5.73
C HIS A 288 -2.02 -10.45 -4.58
N LYS A 289 -3.35 -10.29 -4.47
CA LYS A 289 -4.16 -10.77 -3.34
C LYS A 289 -4.00 -12.27 -3.05
N SER A 290 -3.78 -13.10 -4.09
CA SER A 290 -3.55 -14.55 -3.95
C SER A 290 -2.20 -14.92 -3.31
N ASN A 291 -1.26 -13.98 -3.27
CA ASN A 291 0.07 -14.15 -2.69
C ASN A 291 0.22 -13.44 -1.33
N ILE A 292 -0.79 -12.68 -0.90
CA ILE A 292 -0.85 -12.13 0.45
C ILE A 292 -1.32 -13.20 1.44
N LEU A 293 -0.48 -13.50 2.42
CA LEU A 293 -0.73 -14.49 3.47
C LEU A 293 -1.59 -13.89 4.57
N THR A 294 -2.75 -14.48 4.86
CA THR A 294 -3.53 -14.18 6.08
C THR A 294 -2.99 -14.98 7.25
N LEU A 295 -2.16 -14.37 8.10
CA LEU A 295 -1.53 -15.05 9.25
C LEU A 295 -2.52 -15.25 10.40
N GLY A 296 -3.40 -14.27 10.63
CA GLY A 296 -4.48 -14.40 11.59
C GLY A 296 -5.47 -13.24 11.55
N LEU A 297 -6.60 -13.43 12.23
CA LEU A 297 -7.72 -12.49 12.29
C LEU A 297 -8.19 -12.35 13.74
N TRP A 298 -8.36 -11.11 14.18
CA TRP A 298 -9.06 -10.78 15.42
C TRP A 298 -10.36 -10.07 15.10
N VAL A 299 -11.49 -10.64 15.48
CA VAL A 299 -12.81 -10.01 15.31
C VAL A 299 -13.44 -9.77 16.68
N SER A 300 -13.70 -8.50 16.98
CA SER A 300 -14.28 -8.10 18.25
C SER A 300 -14.87 -6.69 18.20
N THR A 301 -15.62 -6.32 19.24
CA THR A 301 -16.02 -4.94 19.53
C THR A 301 -14.93 -4.15 20.26
N VAL A 302 -13.89 -4.83 20.75
CA VAL A 302 -12.73 -4.21 21.42
C VAL A 302 -11.47 -4.38 20.59
N LYS A 303 -10.53 -3.44 20.74
CA LYS A 303 -9.23 -3.48 20.05
C LYS A 303 -8.42 -4.72 20.49
N PRO A 304 -7.49 -5.22 19.65
CA PRO A 304 -6.65 -6.35 19.98
C PRO A 304 -5.88 -6.20 21.29
N ASN A 305 -5.97 -7.22 22.14
CA ASN A 305 -4.87 -7.51 23.05
C ASN A 305 -3.73 -8.08 22.19
N VAL A 306 -2.77 -7.22 21.83
CA VAL A 306 -1.70 -7.53 20.87
C VAL A 306 -0.93 -8.80 21.22
N ASN A 307 -0.60 -8.99 22.50
CA ASN A 307 0.21 -10.13 22.90
C ASN A 307 -0.57 -11.44 22.83
N LEU A 308 -1.88 -11.39 23.12
CA LEU A 308 -2.77 -12.54 22.96
C LEU A 308 -2.99 -12.85 21.47
N PHE A 309 -3.28 -11.82 20.68
CA PHE A 309 -3.57 -11.96 19.25
C PHE A 309 -2.39 -12.55 18.48
N LEU A 310 -1.19 -12.03 18.71
CA LEU A 310 -0.01 -12.41 17.95
C LEU A 310 0.74 -13.61 18.53
N HIS A 311 0.29 -14.21 19.64
CA HIS A 311 1.02 -15.28 20.32
C HIS A 311 1.33 -16.45 19.39
N ASP A 312 0.29 -17.10 18.86
CA ASP A 312 0.44 -18.30 18.02
C ASP A 312 1.17 -17.98 16.70
N ILE A 313 0.96 -16.78 16.16
CA ILE A 313 1.64 -16.30 14.94
C ILE A 313 3.15 -16.20 15.18
N ILE A 314 3.54 -15.55 16.28
CA ILE A 314 4.95 -15.30 16.59
C ILE A 314 5.68 -16.59 16.96
N GLU A 315 5.06 -17.48 17.74
CA GLU A 315 5.68 -18.77 18.06
C GLU A 315 5.91 -19.63 16.80
N GLN A 316 4.94 -19.65 15.87
CA GLN A 316 5.13 -20.29 14.57
C GLN A 316 6.27 -19.65 13.76
N LEU A 317 6.35 -18.33 13.69
CA LEU A 317 7.41 -17.64 12.96
C LEU A 317 8.79 -17.88 13.59
N ILE A 318 8.90 -17.90 14.91
CA ILE A 318 10.15 -18.21 15.62
C ILE A 318 10.58 -19.65 15.33
N ASP A 319 9.65 -20.61 15.38
CA ASP A 319 9.92 -22.00 15.00
C ASP A 319 10.42 -22.07 13.56
N LEU A 320 9.66 -21.55 12.61
CA LEU A 320 9.99 -21.59 11.18
C LEU A 320 11.29 -20.83 10.83
N SER A 321 11.68 -19.86 11.66
CA SER A 321 12.96 -19.16 11.52
C SER A 321 14.15 -20.02 11.90
N LYS A 322 13.98 -20.93 12.86
CA LYS A 322 15.01 -21.83 13.39
C LYS A 322 15.01 -23.18 12.66
N THR A 323 13.84 -23.79 12.54
CA THR A 323 13.66 -25.13 11.98
C THR A 323 13.42 -25.11 10.48
N GLY A 324 12.95 -24.01 9.89
CA GLY A 324 12.63 -23.96 8.46
C GLY A 324 11.49 -24.90 8.07
N THR A 325 11.26 -25.06 6.77
CA THR A 325 10.29 -26.01 6.21
C THR A 325 10.74 -26.56 4.87
N SER A 326 10.32 -27.79 4.57
CA SER A 326 10.71 -28.47 3.32
C SER A 326 9.77 -28.10 2.17
N ILE A 327 10.34 -27.86 1.00
CA ILE A 327 9.68 -27.74 -0.30
C ILE A 327 10.28 -28.81 -1.20
N PHE A 328 9.43 -29.58 -1.87
CA PHE A 328 9.87 -30.58 -2.83
C PHE A 328 9.74 -30.00 -4.25
N ILE A 329 10.83 -30.05 -5.00
CA ILE A 329 10.92 -29.64 -6.41
C ILE A 329 11.51 -30.82 -7.18
N ASN A 330 10.77 -31.36 -8.15
CA ASN A 330 11.21 -32.52 -8.94
C ASN A 330 11.78 -33.66 -8.05
N GLU A 331 11.07 -33.99 -6.97
CA GLU A 331 11.46 -35.01 -5.97
C GLU A 331 12.68 -34.66 -5.09
N HIS A 332 13.34 -33.53 -5.31
CA HIS A 332 14.39 -33.01 -4.44
C HIS A 332 13.84 -32.16 -3.30
N GLU A 333 14.35 -32.38 -2.09
CA GLU A 333 13.98 -31.61 -0.91
C GLU A 333 14.85 -30.35 -0.77
N PHE A 334 14.20 -29.19 -0.71
CA PHE A 334 14.82 -27.91 -0.40
C PHE A 334 14.29 -27.41 0.94
N ARG A 335 15.19 -27.07 1.85
CA ARG A 335 14.82 -26.48 3.14
C ARG A 335 14.84 -24.97 3.04
N ILE A 336 13.68 -24.34 3.21
CA ILE A 336 13.55 -22.88 3.25
C ILE A 336 13.41 -22.40 4.69
N HIS A 337 13.99 -21.25 5.01
CA HIS A 337 13.92 -20.65 6.35
C HIS A 337 13.14 -19.34 6.31
N ILE A 338 12.20 -19.16 7.24
CA ILE A 338 11.32 -17.99 7.25
C ILE A 338 11.91 -16.89 8.14
N LYS A 339 12.06 -15.69 7.58
CA LYS A 339 12.54 -14.49 8.26
C LYS A 339 11.52 -13.38 8.12
N THR A 340 11.72 -12.29 8.85
CA THR A 340 10.84 -11.13 8.82
C THR A 340 11.64 -9.89 8.47
N GLN A 341 11.14 -9.09 7.53
CA GLN A 341 11.84 -7.94 6.96
C GLN A 341 11.52 -6.65 7.73
N PHE A 342 10.23 -6.30 7.76
CA PHE A 342 9.74 -5.13 8.50
C PHE A 342 8.27 -5.30 8.89
N PHE A 343 7.83 -4.44 9.81
CA PHE A 343 6.43 -4.22 10.14
C PHE A 343 5.94 -2.89 9.57
N VAL A 344 4.81 -2.90 8.88
CA VAL A 344 4.17 -1.71 8.27
C VAL A 344 2.70 -1.60 8.68
N SER A 345 2.28 -0.41 9.08
CA SER A 345 0.90 -0.14 9.51
C SER A 345 0.66 1.38 9.54
N ASP A 346 -0.60 1.79 9.61
CA ASP A 346 -0.96 3.18 9.88
C ASP A 346 -0.46 3.64 11.26
N LEU A 347 -0.44 4.94 11.54
CA LEU A 347 0.13 5.43 12.82
C LEU A 347 -0.65 4.95 14.06
N PRO A 348 -2.00 5.01 14.09
CA PRO A 348 -2.81 4.43 15.16
C PRO A 348 -2.54 2.95 15.45
N ALA A 349 -2.67 2.06 14.46
CA ALA A 349 -2.49 0.63 14.62
C ALA A 349 -1.02 0.30 14.90
N LYS A 350 -0.06 0.99 14.26
CA LYS A 350 1.35 0.90 14.64
C LYS A 350 1.54 1.18 16.14
N SER A 351 0.97 2.26 16.67
CA SER A 351 1.11 2.55 18.10
C SER A 351 0.50 1.47 19.00
N LEU A 352 -0.61 0.85 18.60
CA LEU A 352 -1.22 -0.26 19.30
C LEU A 352 -0.29 -1.48 19.31
N PHE A 353 0.13 -1.93 18.12
CA PHE A 353 0.94 -3.15 17.93
C PHE A 353 2.34 -3.04 18.52
N LEU A 354 2.96 -1.85 18.51
CA LEU A 354 4.26 -1.63 19.14
C LEU A 354 4.14 -1.34 20.66
N LYS A 355 2.91 -1.24 21.19
CA LYS A 355 2.62 -0.75 22.54
C LYS A 355 3.32 0.57 22.82
N THR A 356 3.13 1.56 21.97
CA THR A 356 3.59 2.93 22.16
C THR A 356 2.42 3.91 22.31
N ILE A 357 2.72 5.15 22.66
CA ILE A 357 1.75 6.24 22.58
C ILE A 357 1.44 6.55 21.12
N ASN A 358 0.26 7.12 20.89
CA ASN A 358 -0.22 7.48 19.56
C ASN A 358 0.54 8.71 19.02
N PHE A 359 0.49 8.96 17.71
CA PHE A 359 1.25 10.01 17.01
C PHE A 359 1.01 11.44 17.54
N ASN A 360 -0.12 11.68 18.21
CA ASN A 360 -0.46 12.94 18.87
C ASN A 360 0.17 13.12 20.27
N GLY A 361 0.93 12.14 20.75
CA GLY A 361 1.64 12.23 22.03
C GLY A 361 2.96 12.99 21.91
N TYR A 362 3.52 13.41 23.05
CA TYR A 362 4.80 14.13 23.10
C TYR A 362 6.00 13.26 22.66
N PHE A 363 6.09 12.01 23.11
CA PHE A 363 7.17 11.08 22.74
C PHE A 363 6.73 10.02 21.73
N ALA A 364 6.01 10.42 20.67
CA ALA A 364 5.36 9.44 19.78
C ALA A 364 6.29 8.87 18.70
N CYS A 365 7.45 9.48 18.45
CA CYS A 365 8.35 9.00 17.40
C CYS A 365 8.93 7.64 17.78
N THR A 366 8.76 6.66 16.89
CA THR A 366 9.29 5.32 17.08
C THR A 366 10.77 5.24 16.73
N LYS A 367 11.34 6.22 16.00
CA LYS A 367 12.76 6.20 15.60
C LYS A 367 13.67 7.03 16.52
N CYS A 368 13.17 8.11 17.14
CA CYS A 368 13.98 8.99 17.99
C CYS A 368 13.26 9.42 19.29
N PHE A 369 14.02 10.01 20.21
CA PHE A 369 13.56 10.53 21.51
C PHE A 369 13.07 11.98 21.46
N THR A 370 12.82 12.52 20.27
CA THR A 370 12.29 13.86 20.12
C THR A 370 10.96 14.01 20.85
N GLU A 371 10.88 15.01 21.72
CA GLU A 371 9.66 15.42 22.42
C GLU A 371 8.93 16.49 21.60
N GLY A 372 7.67 16.23 21.26
CA GLY A 372 6.79 17.23 20.69
C GLY A 372 6.42 18.32 21.69
N VAL A 373 5.83 19.40 21.22
CA VAL A 373 5.34 20.51 22.04
C VAL A 373 3.88 20.78 21.74
N LEU A 374 3.12 21.19 22.75
CA LEU A 374 1.73 21.58 22.57
C LEU A 374 1.69 22.99 21.96
N TYR A 375 1.11 23.11 20.78
CA TYR A 375 0.90 24.37 20.08
C TYR A 375 -0.53 24.42 19.55
N ASN A 376 -1.31 25.42 19.96
CA ASN A 376 -2.70 25.60 19.53
C ASN A 376 -3.57 24.33 19.61
N ARG A 377 -3.57 23.66 20.78
CA ARG A 377 -4.32 22.42 21.06
C ARG A 377 -3.88 21.19 20.24
N GLN A 378 -2.75 21.26 19.55
CA GLN A 378 -2.16 20.16 18.80
C GLN A 378 -0.70 19.94 19.21
N VAL A 379 -0.24 18.69 19.22
CA VAL A 379 1.19 18.41 19.40
C VAL A 379 1.91 18.54 18.06
N ILE A 380 2.93 19.40 18.03
CA ILE A 380 3.84 19.60 16.90
C ILE A 380 5.26 19.18 17.29
N TYR A 381 6.13 19.01 16.30
CA TYR A 381 7.51 18.54 16.44
C TYR A 381 8.46 19.55 15.77
N PRO A 382 8.71 20.72 16.39
CA PRO A 382 9.45 21.80 15.77
C PRO A 382 10.85 21.37 15.41
N TYR A 383 11.27 21.55 14.15
CA TYR A 383 12.56 21.06 13.68
C TYR A 383 13.73 21.53 14.55
N GLN A 384 13.69 22.78 15.00
CA GLN A 384 14.76 23.42 15.79
C GLN A 384 14.86 22.91 17.23
N SER A 385 13.79 22.33 17.79
CA SER A 385 13.74 21.85 19.17
C SER A 385 14.12 20.37 19.30
N ASN A 386 14.38 19.70 18.18
CA ASN A 386 14.59 18.26 18.14
C ASN A 386 16.03 17.90 18.48
N ASN A 387 16.22 16.96 19.40
CA ASN A 387 17.54 16.40 19.74
C ASN A 387 17.99 15.28 18.79
N TYR A 388 17.08 14.76 17.97
CA TYR A 388 17.30 13.67 17.00
C TYR A 388 18.03 12.45 17.57
N GLN A 389 18.00 12.25 18.88
CA GLN A 389 18.65 11.11 19.50
C GLN A 389 17.89 9.84 19.10
N SER A 390 18.53 8.97 18.33
CA SER A 390 17.95 7.71 17.89
C SER A 390 17.63 6.80 19.07
N ARG A 391 16.53 6.06 18.96
CA ARG A 391 16.20 4.94 19.85
C ARG A 391 16.95 3.69 19.41
N THR A 392 17.20 2.80 20.34
CA THR A 392 17.78 1.47 20.12
C THR A 392 16.78 0.38 20.50
N HIS A 393 17.05 -0.87 20.12
CA HIS A 393 16.22 -2.01 20.51
C HIS A 393 16.17 -2.17 22.03
N ASP A 394 17.32 -2.01 22.68
CA ASP A 394 17.45 -2.15 24.12
C ASP A 394 16.70 -1.06 24.88
N ASP A 395 16.53 0.13 24.31
CA ASP A 395 15.68 1.17 24.87
C ASP A 395 14.23 0.67 24.97
N PHE A 396 13.67 0.09 23.90
CA PHE A 396 12.30 -0.41 23.91
C PHE A 396 12.12 -1.54 24.91
N VAL A 397 13.06 -2.48 24.99
CA VAL A 397 13.02 -3.60 25.93
C VAL A 397 13.13 -3.13 27.38
N THR A 398 14.11 -2.26 27.67
CA THR A 398 14.38 -1.78 29.03
C THR A 398 13.23 -0.92 29.54
N ILE A 399 12.77 0.01 28.72
CA ILE A 399 11.64 0.89 29.07
C ILE A 399 10.35 0.07 29.21
N GLY A 400 10.10 -0.87 28.30
CA GLY A 400 8.92 -1.75 28.36
C GLY A 400 8.87 -2.57 29.66
N LYS A 401 9.99 -3.19 30.06
CA LYS A 401 10.12 -3.90 31.34
C LYS A 401 9.85 -2.99 32.54
N GLN A 402 10.37 -1.76 32.49
CA GLN A 402 10.15 -0.78 33.55
C GLN A 402 8.67 -0.40 33.67
N VAL A 403 7.98 -0.20 32.55
CA VAL A 403 6.53 0.09 32.54
C VAL A 403 5.74 -1.07 33.16
N GLU A 404 6.04 -2.31 32.77
CA GLU A 404 5.36 -3.50 33.32
C GLU A 404 5.58 -3.64 34.83
N LYS A 405 6.79 -3.36 35.33
CA LYS A 405 7.10 -3.33 36.76
C LYS A 405 6.31 -2.24 37.51
N ASN A 406 6.17 -1.05 36.92
CA ASN A 406 5.38 0.04 37.51
C ASN A 406 3.89 -0.33 37.59
N LEU A 407 3.34 -0.95 36.54
CA LEU A 407 1.96 -1.41 36.51
C LEU A 407 1.70 -2.50 37.56
N ALA A 408 2.60 -3.49 37.68
CA ALA A 408 2.48 -4.56 38.66
C ALA A 408 2.56 -4.06 40.12
N SER A 409 3.29 -2.97 40.37
CA SER A 409 3.42 -2.36 41.71
C SER A 409 2.31 -1.35 42.03
N GLY A 410 1.25 -1.28 41.23
CA GLY A 410 0.10 -0.41 41.49
C GLY A 410 0.35 1.08 41.25
N HIS A 411 1.49 1.45 40.64
CA HIS A 411 1.77 2.84 40.29
C HIS A 411 0.85 3.28 39.15
N LYS A 412 -0.27 3.92 39.48
CA LYS A 412 -1.20 4.52 38.49
C LYS A 412 -0.58 5.68 37.70
N ARG A 413 0.53 6.26 38.19
CA ARG A 413 1.29 7.32 37.51
C ARG A 413 2.39 6.70 36.65
N GLY A 414 2.22 6.76 35.32
CA GLY A 414 3.21 6.30 34.34
C GLY A 414 2.72 5.22 33.39
N THR A 415 1.55 5.41 32.75
CA THR A 415 1.02 4.49 31.71
C THR A 415 1.92 4.40 30.47
N SER A 416 2.93 5.27 30.37
CA SER A 416 4.04 5.16 29.42
C SER A 416 5.30 5.83 29.98
N ILE A 417 6.47 5.39 29.53
CA ILE A 417 7.76 6.02 29.78
C ILE A 417 8.40 6.31 28.42
N ALA A 418 8.78 7.56 28.17
CA ALA A 418 9.33 8.01 26.87
C ALA A 418 8.53 7.48 25.66
N GLY A 419 7.20 7.41 25.79
CA GLY A 419 6.27 6.96 24.75
C GLY A 419 6.07 5.45 24.64
N VAL A 420 6.77 4.60 25.40
CA VAL A 420 6.56 3.14 25.43
C VAL A 420 5.57 2.78 26.53
N LYS A 421 4.60 1.90 26.25
CA LYS A 421 3.53 1.46 27.17
C LYS A 421 3.70 0.03 27.70
N GLY A 422 4.67 -0.73 27.20
CA GLY A 422 4.95 -2.09 27.64
C GLY A 422 5.64 -2.92 26.57
N LEU A 423 5.84 -4.23 26.83
CA LEU A 423 6.48 -5.13 25.87
C LEU A 423 5.48 -5.67 24.85
N SER A 424 5.72 -5.39 23.58
CA SER A 424 5.01 -6.02 22.47
C SER A 424 5.63 -7.37 22.15
N SER A 425 4.81 -8.38 21.85
CA SER A 425 5.30 -9.67 21.34
C SER A 425 6.13 -9.52 20.05
N LEU A 426 5.88 -8.48 19.25
CA LEU A 426 6.64 -8.21 18.01
C LEU A 426 8.14 -7.98 18.23
N LEU A 427 8.57 -7.56 19.44
CA LEU A 427 9.98 -7.45 19.80
C LEU A 427 10.75 -8.77 19.68
N LYS A 428 10.05 -9.92 19.70
CA LYS A 428 10.65 -11.25 19.56
C LYS A 428 11.15 -11.56 18.14
N ILE A 429 10.60 -10.87 17.13
CA ILE A 429 10.90 -11.14 15.70
C ILE A 429 11.43 -9.91 14.96
N PHE A 430 11.24 -8.71 15.51
CA PHE A 430 11.70 -7.46 14.90
C PHE A 430 12.68 -6.69 15.80
N LYS A 431 13.73 -6.14 15.19
CA LYS A 431 14.65 -5.18 15.83
C LYS A 431 14.06 -3.78 15.76
N TYR A 432 13.63 -3.27 16.89
CA TYR A 432 13.18 -1.89 16.99
C TYR A 432 14.39 -0.94 17.12
N PRO A 433 14.32 0.28 16.56
CA PRO A 433 13.26 0.76 15.70
C PRO A 433 13.49 0.42 14.23
N ASP A 434 14.61 -0.21 13.88
CA ASP A 434 15.09 -0.40 12.51
C ASP A 434 14.06 -1.09 11.61
N ASP A 435 13.50 -2.22 12.06
CA ASP A 435 12.54 -3.04 11.31
C ASP A 435 11.10 -2.49 11.34
N ILE A 436 10.90 -1.31 11.93
CA ILE A 436 9.59 -0.65 12.00
C ILE A 436 9.56 0.52 11.03
N ILE A 437 8.82 0.38 9.93
CA ILE A 437 8.82 1.39 8.88
C ILE A 437 7.65 2.38 9.03
N PHE A 438 7.84 3.58 8.47
CA PHE A 438 6.77 4.52 8.21
C PHE A 438 6.15 4.22 6.85
N ASP A 439 4.83 4.05 6.81
CA ASP A 439 4.12 3.78 5.57
C ASP A 439 3.96 5.05 4.71
N TYR A 440 4.44 4.98 3.47
CA TYR A 440 4.32 6.04 2.47
C TYR A 440 2.87 6.45 2.20
N MET A 441 1.96 5.47 2.08
CA MET A 441 0.56 5.72 1.76
C MET A 441 -0.10 6.60 2.82
N HIS A 442 -0.01 6.19 4.09
CA HIS A 442 -0.57 6.97 5.18
C HIS A 442 0.21 8.27 5.45
N LEU A 443 1.55 8.22 5.47
CA LEU A 443 2.36 9.36 5.89
C LEU A 443 2.31 10.53 4.89
N ILE A 444 2.49 10.22 3.61
CA ILE A 444 2.61 11.24 2.55
C ILE A 444 1.27 11.44 1.87
N CYS A 445 0.67 10.36 1.33
CA CYS A 445 -0.53 10.48 0.49
C CYS A 445 -1.79 10.84 1.27
N LEU A 446 -1.97 10.33 2.50
CA LEU A 446 -3.19 10.58 3.29
C LEU A 446 -3.04 11.65 4.38
N ASN A 447 -1.80 12.07 4.71
CA ASN A 447 -1.55 13.06 5.76
C ASN A 447 -0.88 14.34 5.24
N HIS A 448 0.43 14.31 4.95
CA HIS A 448 1.19 15.54 4.71
C HIS A 448 0.75 16.27 3.44
N VAL A 449 0.56 15.56 2.31
CA VAL A 449 0.14 16.20 1.05
C VAL A 449 -1.26 16.80 1.17
N PRO A 450 -2.31 16.09 1.66
CA PRO A 450 -3.61 16.70 1.87
C PRO A 450 -3.59 17.92 2.81
N ASN A 451 -2.74 17.91 3.85
CA ASN A 451 -2.54 19.08 4.71
C ASN A 451 -1.98 20.27 3.94
N LEU A 452 -0.98 20.03 3.09
CA LEU A 452 -0.34 21.05 2.27
C LEU A 452 -1.28 21.63 1.23
N ILE A 453 -2.04 20.78 0.52
CA ILE A 453 -2.99 21.22 -0.51
C ILE A 453 -4.13 22.06 0.09
N ARG A 454 -4.65 21.71 1.27
CA ARG A 454 -5.66 22.55 1.96
C ARG A 454 -5.17 23.99 2.20
N ARG A 455 -3.87 24.18 2.42
CA ARG A 455 -3.26 25.50 2.60
C ARG A 455 -3.15 26.25 1.28
N PHE A 456 -2.74 25.55 0.22
CA PHE A 456 -2.69 26.11 -1.13
C PHE A 456 -4.05 26.51 -1.66
N VAL A 457 -5.10 25.75 -1.39
CA VAL A 457 -6.47 26.10 -1.76
C VAL A 457 -6.90 27.46 -1.18
N GLY A 458 -6.43 27.83 0.02
CA GLY A 458 -6.69 29.15 0.60
C GLY A 458 -5.91 30.30 -0.05
N ILE A 459 -4.90 29.99 -0.87
CA ILE A 459 -4.02 30.96 -1.55
C ILE A 459 -4.41 31.10 -3.03
N LEU A 460 -4.89 30.03 -3.66
CA LEU A 460 -5.28 30.00 -5.06
C LEU A 460 -6.54 30.84 -5.31
N SER A 461 -6.60 31.54 -6.45
CA SER A 461 -7.83 32.20 -6.89
C SER A 461 -8.86 31.16 -7.35
N LYS A 462 -10.14 31.58 -7.44
CA LYS A 462 -11.21 30.70 -7.94
C LYS A 462 -10.94 30.24 -9.37
N GLU A 463 -10.41 31.13 -10.21
CA GLU A 463 -10.05 30.87 -11.59
C GLU A 463 -8.91 29.85 -11.68
N ALA A 464 -7.88 29.98 -10.83
CA ALA A 464 -6.79 29.03 -10.75
C ALA A 464 -7.29 27.63 -10.35
N ILE A 465 -8.21 27.54 -9.39
CA ILE A 465 -8.82 26.26 -8.98
C ILE A 465 -9.57 25.60 -10.13
N ILE A 466 -10.38 26.36 -10.87
CA ILE A 466 -11.09 25.86 -12.06
C ILE A 466 -10.10 25.36 -13.12
N GLN A 467 -9.01 26.09 -13.38
CA GLN A 467 -7.98 25.68 -14.32
C GLN A 467 -7.28 24.38 -13.88
N VAL A 468 -6.91 24.29 -12.60
CA VAL A 468 -6.32 23.08 -12.01
C VAL A 468 -7.26 21.88 -12.18
N ASP A 469 -8.54 22.03 -11.83
CA ASP A 469 -9.53 20.95 -11.92
C ASP A 469 -9.79 20.51 -13.38
N ASN A 470 -9.82 21.47 -14.32
CA ASN A 470 -9.94 21.17 -15.75
C ASN A 470 -8.72 20.39 -16.27
N ILE A 471 -7.51 20.74 -15.85
CA ILE A 471 -6.30 20.00 -16.22
C ILE A 471 -6.33 18.59 -15.62
N LEU A 472 -6.67 18.46 -14.33
CA LEU A 472 -6.72 17.16 -13.65
C LEU A 472 -7.74 16.21 -14.27
N SER A 473 -8.94 16.71 -14.58
CA SER A 473 -10.03 15.90 -15.17
C SER A 473 -9.78 15.52 -16.63
N SER A 474 -9.06 16.36 -17.40
CA SER A 474 -8.73 16.10 -18.80
C SER A 474 -7.43 15.31 -19.01
N THR A 475 -6.61 15.16 -17.98
CA THR A 475 -5.33 14.42 -18.04
C THR A 475 -5.59 12.95 -18.33
N ARG A 476 -4.97 12.44 -19.41
CA ARG A 476 -5.05 11.03 -19.80
C ARG A 476 -3.91 10.23 -19.19
N LEU A 477 -4.24 9.07 -18.63
CA LEU A 477 -3.29 8.20 -17.94
C LEU A 477 -3.04 6.90 -18.72
N PRO A 478 -1.91 6.22 -18.50
CA PRO A 478 -1.74 4.83 -18.89
C PRO A 478 -2.89 3.92 -18.45
N HIS A 479 -3.18 2.89 -19.25
CA HIS A 479 -4.34 1.99 -19.09
C HIS A 479 -4.33 1.20 -17.78
N ASP A 480 -3.15 0.95 -17.24
CA ASP A 480 -2.85 0.26 -15.99
C ASP A 480 -2.94 1.19 -14.76
N MET A 481 -3.41 2.43 -14.93
CA MET A 481 -3.70 3.34 -13.83
C MET A 481 -5.17 3.76 -13.86
N ASP A 482 -5.98 3.10 -13.02
CA ASP A 482 -7.40 3.44 -12.87
C ASP A 482 -7.59 4.62 -11.89
N VAL A 483 -7.23 5.83 -12.33
CA VAL A 483 -7.42 7.06 -11.54
C VAL A 483 -8.19 8.09 -12.37
N LYS A 484 -9.33 8.53 -11.84
CA LYS A 484 -10.11 9.65 -12.39
C LYS A 484 -10.28 10.72 -11.33
N PHE A 485 -9.88 11.94 -11.64
CA PHE A 485 -10.07 13.11 -10.79
C PHE A 485 -11.49 13.66 -11.00
N ILE A 486 -12.41 13.21 -10.15
CA ILE A 486 -13.84 13.61 -10.19
C ILE A 486 -14.13 14.71 -9.15
N TYR A 487 -13.33 14.76 -8.09
CA TYR A 487 -13.45 15.76 -7.03
C TYR A 487 -12.45 16.90 -7.24
N SER A 488 -12.91 18.13 -7.05
CA SER A 488 -12.06 19.32 -7.07
C SER A 488 -10.87 19.19 -6.12
N ILE A 489 -9.76 19.88 -6.43
CA ILE A 489 -8.62 20.04 -5.52
C ILE A 489 -9.04 20.65 -4.16
N GLN A 490 -10.14 21.41 -4.11
CA GLN A 490 -10.71 21.92 -2.86
C GLN A 490 -11.20 20.79 -1.93
N SER A 491 -11.64 19.68 -2.52
CA SER A 491 -12.14 18.48 -1.85
C SER A 491 -11.07 17.39 -1.72
N ILE A 492 -9.82 17.78 -1.48
CA ILE A 492 -8.67 16.85 -1.36
C ILE A 492 -8.88 15.70 -0.34
N GLN A 493 -9.77 15.89 0.64
CA GLN A 493 -10.13 14.84 1.61
C GLN A 493 -10.91 13.67 1.00
N ASP A 494 -11.57 13.88 -0.14
CA ASP A 494 -12.33 12.86 -0.87
C ASP A 494 -11.45 12.10 -1.89
N TRP A 495 -10.20 12.54 -2.07
CA TRP A 495 -9.22 11.84 -2.90
C TRP A 495 -8.71 10.59 -2.17
N LYS A 496 -8.57 9.49 -2.91
CA LYS A 496 -7.92 8.28 -2.38
C LYS A 496 -6.41 8.44 -2.41
N ALA A 497 -5.70 7.60 -1.67
CA ALA A 497 -4.23 7.63 -1.65
C ALA A 497 -3.61 7.52 -3.06
N LYS A 498 -4.20 6.75 -3.98
CA LYS A 498 -3.73 6.64 -5.38
C LYS A 498 -3.85 7.94 -6.16
N HIS A 499 -4.91 8.73 -5.93
CA HIS A 499 -5.06 10.07 -6.52
C HIS A 499 -3.93 10.99 -6.04
N VAL A 500 -3.67 10.99 -4.74
CA VAL A 500 -2.64 11.85 -4.14
C VAL A 500 -1.24 11.43 -4.58
N ARG A 501 -0.96 10.11 -4.68
CA ARG A 501 0.30 9.56 -5.20
C ARG A 501 0.56 10.03 -6.63
N LEU A 502 -0.40 9.82 -7.53
CA LEU A 502 -0.31 10.30 -8.92
C LEU A 502 -0.10 11.81 -8.97
N PHE A 503 -0.86 12.54 -8.18
CA PHE A 503 -0.77 14.00 -8.12
C PHE A 503 0.63 14.44 -7.70
N ILE A 504 1.14 14.01 -6.54
CA ILE A 504 2.42 14.51 -6.01
C ILE A 504 3.63 14.16 -6.88
N LEU A 505 3.63 12.96 -7.49
CA LEU A 505 4.77 12.48 -8.28
C LEU A 505 4.81 13.10 -9.68
N HIS A 506 3.66 13.34 -10.29
CA HIS A 506 3.59 13.59 -11.74
C HIS A 506 2.87 14.88 -12.12
N LEU A 507 1.81 15.27 -11.41
CA LEU A 507 0.91 16.34 -11.85
C LEU A 507 1.10 17.65 -11.06
N ALA A 508 1.38 17.55 -9.76
CA ALA A 508 1.24 18.67 -8.84
C ALA A 508 2.19 19.82 -9.15
N LEU A 509 3.49 19.54 -9.37
CA LEU A 509 4.47 20.59 -9.64
C LEU A 509 4.18 21.36 -10.95
N PRO A 510 4.08 20.73 -12.13
CA PRO A 510 3.82 21.44 -13.38
C PRO A 510 2.48 22.19 -13.38
N ILE A 511 1.47 21.69 -12.67
CA ILE A 511 0.19 22.40 -12.55
C ILE A 511 0.31 23.59 -11.60
N LEU A 512 0.74 23.37 -10.36
CA LEU A 512 0.66 24.38 -9.31
C LEU A 512 1.72 25.48 -9.43
N VAL A 513 2.86 25.24 -10.07
CA VAL A 513 3.89 26.26 -10.29
C VAL A 513 3.38 27.46 -11.11
N GLN A 514 2.35 27.25 -11.94
CA GLN A 514 1.74 28.30 -12.76
C GLN A 514 0.76 29.19 -11.98
N HIS A 515 0.37 28.78 -10.77
CA HIS A 515 -0.71 29.42 -10.02
C HIS A 515 -0.32 29.82 -8.58
N LEU A 516 0.69 29.18 -8.00
CA LEU A 516 1.18 29.50 -6.66
C LEU A 516 2.21 30.64 -6.70
N PRO A 517 2.25 31.50 -5.66
CA PRO A 517 3.35 32.46 -5.51
C PRO A 517 4.71 31.76 -5.45
N VAL A 518 5.75 32.43 -5.97
CA VAL A 518 7.11 31.87 -6.17
C VAL A 518 7.67 31.22 -4.90
N LEU A 519 7.46 31.82 -3.73
CA LEU A 519 7.92 31.24 -2.46
C LEU A 519 7.32 29.85 -2.21
N TYR A 520 6.00 29.71 -2.39
CA TYR A 520 5.28 28.47 -2.14
C TYR A 520 5.60 27.41 -3.20
N SER A 521 5.66 27.80 -4.47
CA SER A 521 6.00 26.90 -5.57
C SER A 521 7.45 26.39 -5.46
N SER A 522 8.39 27.25 -5.09
CA SER A 522 9.80 26.87 -4.88
C SER A 522 9.97 25.89 -3.73
N HIS A 523 9.35 26.18 -2.57
CA HIS A 523 9.39 25.27 -1.44
C HIS A 523 8.65 23.95 -1.71
N PHE A 524 7.54 24.00 -2.46
CA PHE A 524 6.81 22.80 -2.88
C PHE A 524 7.59 21.95 -3.90
N SER A 525 8.34 22.59 -4.81
CA SER A 525 9.17 21.88 -5.78
C SER A 525 10.22 20.99 -5.09
N ILE A 526 10.84 21.49 -4.01
CA ILE A 526 11.77 20.72 -3.18
C ILE A 526 11.09 19.47 -2.62
N TYR A 527 9.84 19.61 -2.17
CA TYR A 527 9.04 18.49 -1.66
C TYR A 527 8.67 17.49 -2.75
N CYS A 528 8.27 17.94 -3.94
CA CYS A 528 8.01 17.06 -5.08
C CYS A 528 9.28 16.26 -5.48
N ILE A 529 10.43 16.95 -5.54
CA ILE A 529 11.72 16.32 -5.86
C ILE A 529 12.07 15.26 -4.82
N LEU A 530 12.11 15.61 -3.53
CA LEU A 530 12.50 14.64 -2.49
C LEU A 530 11.57 13.42 -2.44
N VAL A 531 10.26 13.60 -2.66
CA VAL A 531 9.31 12.47 -2.65
C VAL A 531 9.56 11.58 -3.86
N LYS A 532 9.75 12.16 -5.05
CA LYS A 532 10.00 11.42 -6.29
C LYS A 532 11.32 10.65 -6.25
N LEU A 533 12.38 11.23 -5.67
CA LEU A 533 13.67 10.59 -5.49
C LEU A 533 13.58 9.39 -4.51
N LEU A 534 12.85 9.54 -3.39
CA LEU A 534 12.70 8.43 -2.43
C LEU A 534 11.68 7.38 -2.86
N HIS A 535 10.72 7.72 -3.72
CA HIS A 535 9.70 6.79 -4.19
C HIS A 535 10.31 5.60 -4.96
N CYS A 536 11.15 5.92 -5.95
CA CYS A 536 11.92 4.96 -6.71
C CYS A 536 13.29 5.56 -7.03
N PRO A 537 14.27 5.41 -6.11
CA PRO A 537 15.62 5.87 -6.35
C PRO A 537 16.24 5.12 -7.53
N LYS A 538 17.07 5.80 -8.33
CA LYS A 538 17.91 5.20 -9.37
C LYS A 538 19.35 5.00 -8.90
N THR A 539 19.81 5.78 -7.92
CA THR A 539 21.16 5.73 -7.35
C THR A 539 21.15 6.05 -5.85
N LEU A 540 22.24 5.73 -5.14
CA LEU A 540 22.43 6.14 -3.74
C LEU A 540 22.51 7.67 -3.58
N ASP A 541 23.07 8.35 -4.59
CA ASP A 541 23.16 9.81 -4.60
C ASP A 541 21.79 10.49 -4.62
N GLU A 542 20.79 9.90 -5.29
CA GLU A 542 19.41 10.41 -5.23
C GLU A 542 18.86 10.35 -3.79
N ILE A 543 19.21 9.32 -3.02
CA ILE A 543 18.81 9.20 -1.61
C ILE A 543 19.55 10.24 -0.75
N ASP A 544 20.84 10.46 -0.99
CA ASP A 544 21.62 11.50 -0.30
C ASP A 544 21.12 12.92 -0.59
N LEU A 545 20.78 13.19 -1.84
CA LEU A 545 20.17 14.45 -2.25
C LEU A 545 18.83 14.63 -1.55
N ALA A 546 17.94 13.62 -1.60
CA ALA A 546 16.65 13.68 -0.92
C ALA A 546 16.79 13.90 0.59
N LYS A 547 17.80 13.31 1.24
CA LYS A 547 18.10 13.56 2.66
C LYS A 547 18.43 15.03 2.93
N LYS A 548 19.29 15.65 2.11
CA LYS A 548 19.61 17.08 2.22
C LYS A 548 18.36 17.93 2.03
N LEU A 549 17.56 17.62 1.01
CA LEU A 549 16.30 18.31 0.71
C LEU A 549 15.27 18.21 1.82
N ILE A 550 15.12 17.03 2.45
CA ILE A 550 14.21 16.84 3.60
C ILE A 550 14.61 17.72 4.78
N HIS A 551 15.89 17.71 5.15
CA HIS A 551 16.34 18.56 6.26
C HIS A 551 16.15 20.04 5.96
N PHE A 552 16.42 20.47 4.73
CA PHE A 552 16.12 21.84 4.31
C PHE A 552 14.63 22.14 4.43
N TYR A 553 13.78 21.33 3.80
CA TYR A 553 12.32 21.48 3.79
C TYR A 553 11.75 21.54 5.21
N CYS A 554 12.11 20.59 6.09
CA CYS A 554 11.63 20.58 7.47
C CYS A 554 12.09 21.83 8.25
N ARG A 555 13.34 22.28 8.06
CA ARG A 555 13.89 23.47 8.73
C ARG A 555 13.18 24.77 8.33
N THR A 556 12.69 24.86 7.10
CA THR A 556 12.07 26.09 6.55
C THR A 556 10.54 26.04 6.56
N SER A 557 9.92 24.87 6.69
CA SER A 557 8.48 24.67 6.54
C SER A 557 7.63 25.58 7.43
N SER A 558 7.96 25.73 8.71
CA SER A 558 7.19 26.56 9.64
C SER A 558 7.24 28.05 9.30
N LYS A 559 8.33 28.51 8.67
CA LYS A 559 8.47 29.88 8.20
C LYS A 559 7.66 30.15 6.93
N VAL A 560 7.50 29.13 6.07
CA VAL A 560 6.75 29.25 4.81
C VAL A 560 5.24 29.08 5.02
N TYR A 561 4.82 28.10 5.83
CA TYR A 561 3.41 27.70 5.93
C TYR A 561 2.71 28.02 7.25
N ASP A 562 3.46 28.37 8.31
CA ASP A 562 3.08 28.40 9.74
C ASP A 562 3.49 27.16 10.55
N PRO A 563 3.72 27.29 11.88
CA PRO A 563 4.19 26.20 12.75
C PRO A 563 3.30 24.94 12.80
N LYS A 564 1.99 25.04 12.49
CA LYS A 564 1.08 23.89 12.43
C LYS A 564 1.40 22.90 11.31
N ILE A 565 2.33 23.23 10.41
CA ILE A 565 2.83 22.28 9.40
C ILE A 565 3.76 21.21 10.03
N GLU A 566 4.38 21.51 11.17
CA GLU A 566 5.36 20.64 11.85
C GLU A 566 4.70 19.50 12.64
N LEU A 567 3.74 18.83 12.01
CA LEU A 567 3.06 17.68 12.61
C LEU A 567 4.00 16.47 12.66
N TYR A 568 3.57 15.45 13.42
CA TYR A 568 4.25 14.16 13.45
C TYR A 568 4.56 13.63 12.04
N SER A 569 3.62 13.80 11.10
CA SER A 569 3.81 13.38 9.72
C SER A 569 5.06 14.01 9.11
N LEU A 570 5.24 15.33 9.23
CA LEU A 570 6.42 16.01 8.72
C LEU A 570 7.70 15.59 9.47
N HIS A 571 7.65 15.45 10.79
CA HIS A 571 8.80 14.97 11.58
C HIS A 571 9.28 13.59 11.11
N ALA A 572 8.37 12.66 10.84
CA ALA A 572 8.72 11.31 10.39
C ALA A 572 9.43 11.29 9.01
N HIS A 573 9.30 12.33 8.18
CA HIS A 573 9.99 12.40 6.89
C HIS A 573 11.52 12.35 7.05
N ILE A 574 12.05 12.88 8.15
CA ILE A 574 13.49 12.92 8.44
C ILE A 574 14.11 11.51 8.51
N HIS A 575 13.29 10.50 8.78
CA HIS A 575 13.72 9.11 8.88
C HIS A 575 13.56 8.30 7.57
N LEU A 576 12.90 8.86 6.55
CA LEU A 576 12.65 8.16 5.28
C LEU A 576 13.93 7.83 4.50
N PRO A 577 14.96 8.70 4.39
CA PRO A 577 16.17 8.35 3.65
C PRO A 577 16.89 7.12 4.21
N SER A 578 17.02 7.01 5.54
CA SER A 578 17.59 5.82 6.17
C SER A 578 16.72 4.59 5.95
N GLN A 579 15.40 4.74 6.01
CA GLN A 579 14.47 3.63 5.74
C GLN A 579 14.61 3.13 4.30
N VAL A 580 14.74 4.04 3.33
CA VAL A 580 14.87 3.68 1.92
C VAL A 580 16.18 2.93 1.64
N ARG A 581 17.28 3.30 2.31
CA ARG A 581 18.53 2.52 2.24
C ARG A 581 18.38 1.12 2.81
N SER A 582 17.75 1.01 3.98
CA SER A 582 17.63 -0.26 4.68
C SER A 582 16.63 -1.22 4.01
N HIS A 583 15.54 -0.70 3.45
CA HIS A 583 14.39 -1.52 3.05
C HIS A 583 13.91 -1.33 1.60
N GLY A 584 14.55 -0.46 0.80
CA GLY A 584 14.15 -0.15 -0.57
C GLY A 584 13.24 1.07 -0.70
N GLY A 585 12.96 1.46 -1.94
CA GLY A 585 12.16 2.64 -2.31
C GLY A 585 10.74 2.63 -1.73
N LEU A 586 10.18 3.83 -1.49
CA LEU A 586 8.87 3.98 -0.85
C LEU A 586 7.72 3.33 -1.63
N ALA A 587 7.88 3.13 -2.93
CA ALA A 587 6.92 2.41 -3.76
C ALA A 587 6.68 0.96 -3.29
N PHE A 588 7.72 0.32 -2.76
CA PHE A 588 7.73 -1.10 -2.41
C PHE A 588 7.49 -1.35 -0.92
N THR A 589 7.66 -0.32 -0.08
CA THR A 589 7.52 -0.42 1.38
C THR A 589 6.20 0.20 1.88
N SER A 590 5.09 -0.01 1.16
CA SER A 590 3.81 0.66 1.43
C SER A 590 2.68 -0.32 1.79
N ALA A 591 1.63 0.21 2.41
CA ALA A 591 0.47 -0.58 2.85
C ALA A 591 -0.67 -0.70 1.81
N PHE A 592 -0.50 -0.21 0.58
CA PHE A 592 -1.55 -0.20 -0.45
C PHE A 592 -2.13 -1.60 -0.74
N CYS A 593 -1.29 -2.61 -0.92
CA CYS A 593 -1.73 -3.98 -1.18
C CYS A 593 -2.49 -4.59 0.01
N PHE A 594 -2.10 -4.25 1.24
CA PHE A 594 -2.75 -4.74 2.45
C PHE A 594 -4.13 -4.10 2.65
N GLU A 595 -4.31 -2.80 2.39
CA GLU A 595 -5.62 -2.15 2.43
C GLU A 595 -6.58 -2.76 1.39
N SER A 596 -6.07 -3.04 0.19
CA SER A 596 -6.80 -3.78 -0.84
C SER A 596 -7.19 -5.19 -0.38
N MET A 597 -6.31 -5.87 0.35
CA MET A 597 -6.57 -7.19 0.93
C MET A 597 -7.62 -7.13 2.04
N ILE A 598 -7.59 -6.12 2.92
CA ILE A 598 -8.64 -5.87 3.92
C ILE A 598 -10.00 -5.77 3.24
N HIS A 599 -10.10 -4.94 2.19
CA HIS A 599 -11.35 -4.79 1.44
C HIS A 599 -11.80 -6.11 0.79
N TYR A 600 -10.86 -6.92 0.29
CA TYR A 600 -11.12 -8.21 -0.32
C TYR A 600 -11.68 -9.23 0.69
N ILE A 601 -11.00 -9.44 1.83
CA ILE A 601 -11.41 -10.45 2.81
C ILE A 601 -12.74 -10.10 3.50
N LYS A 602 -13.06 -8.81 3.64
CA LYS A 602 -14.33 -8.36 4.23
C LYS A 602 -15.55 -8.84 3.47
N LYS A 603 -15.44 -9.03 2.15
CA LYS A 603 -16.54 -9.57 1.32
C LYS A 603 -16.83 -11.05 1.59
N LYS A 604 -15.93 -11.74 2.29
CA LYS A 604 -16.05 -13.17 2.67
C LYS A 604 -16.75 -13.38 4.01
N ALA A 605 -17.10 -12.29 4.71
CA ALA A 605 -17.86 -12.36 5.96
C ALA A 605 -19.36 -12.41 5.64
N PHE A 606 -20.00 -13.56 5.89
CA PHE A 606 -21.43 -13.75 5.66
C PHE A 606 -22.20 -13.84 6.98
N GLY A 607 -23.33 -13.14 7.08
CA GLY A 607 -24.14 -13.15 8.30
C GLY A 607 -23.47 -12.44 9.49
N THR A 608 -23.65 -12.97 10.71
CA THR A 608 -23.31 -12.26 11.96
C THR A 608 -22.64 -13.12 13.04
N LYS A 609 -22.19 -14.35 12.71
CA LYS A 609 -21.62 -15.29 13.68
C LYS A 609 -20.30 -15.84 13.18
N ASN A 610 -19.31 -15.95 14.05
CA ASN A 610 -17.99 -16.52 13.78
C ASN A 610 -17.38 -15.96 12.48
N LEU A 611 -17.27 -14.63 12.43
CA LEU A 611 -16.93 -13.94 11.19
C LEU A 611 -15.46 -14.14 10.84
N ALA A 612 -14.56 -14.21 11.83
CA ALA A 612 -13.15 -14.50 11.58
C ALA A 612 -13.00 -15.92 11.02
N SER A 613 -13.68 -16.92 11.59
CA SER A 613 -13.66 -18.31 11.11
C SER A 613 -14.17 -18.41 9.68
N GLN A 614 -15.26 -17.72 9.34
CA GLN A 614 -15.78 -17.71 7.98
C GLN A 614 -14.80 -17.10 6.97
N ILE A 615 -14.22 -15.95 7.30
CA ILE A 615 -13.26 -15.27 6.42
C ILE A 615 -12.03 -16.16 6.23
N MET A 616 -11.46 -16.68 7.32
CA MET A 616 -10.28 -17.53 7.25
C MET A 616 -10.56 -18.82 6.47
N TYR A 617 -11.71 -19.44 6.68
CA TYR A 617 -12.12 -20.64 5.95
C TYR A 617 -12.07 -20.40 4.45
N TRP A 618 -12.64 -19.30 3.95
CA TRP A 618 -12.56 -18.97 2.52
C TRP A 618 -11.15 -18.68 2.04
N CYS A 619 -10.32 -18.01 2.85
CA CYS A 619 -8.90 -17.79 2.53
C CYS A 619 -8.11 -19.11 2.44
N ASP A 620 -8.47 -20.11 3.26
CA ASP A 620 -7.90 -21.46 3.20
C ASP A 620 -8.33 -22.20 1.94
N ILE A 621 -9.63 -22.14 1.60
CA ILE A 621 -10.16 -22.73 0.38
C ILE A 621 -9.48 -22.15 -0.87
N GLU A 622 -9.32 -20.83 -0.96
CA GLU A 622 -8.62 -20.18 -2.08
C GLU A 622 -7.19 -20.66 -2.22
N SER A 623 -6.46 -20.76 -1.11
CA SER A 623 -5.09 -21.26 -1.09
C SER A 623 -4.98 -22.74 -1.49
N ILE A 624 -6.01 -23.55 -1.21
CA ILE A 624 -6.08 -24.96 -1.61
C ILE A 624 -6.37 -25.08 -3.11
N ILE A 625 -7.25 -24.25 -3.65
CA ILE A 625 -7.68 -24.30 -5.06
C ILE A 625 -6.62 -23.70 -6.00
N GLN A 626 -5.88 -22.69 -5.55
CA GLN A 626 -4.84 -22.02 -6.34
C GLN A 626 -3.52 -22.81 -6.34
N THR A 627 -3.51 -23.92 -7.08
CA THR A 627 -2.33 -24.79 -7.25
C THR A 627 -1.55 -24.51 -8.54
N LYS A 628 -2.16 -23.86 -9.53
CA LYS A 628 -1.53 -23.61 -10.82
C LYS A 628 -0.31 -22.70 -10.66
N GLN A 629 0.84 -23.16 -11.18
CA GLN A 629 2.04 -22.35 -11.17
C GLN A 629 1.87 -21.10 -12.03
N ILE A 630 2.43 -19.98 -11.55
CA ILE A 630 2.47 -18.74 -12.33
C ILE A 630 3.55 -18.89 -13.39
N GLU A 631 3.14 -18.78 -14.66
CA GLU A 631 4.05 -18.72 -15.79
C GLU A 631 4.26 -17.26 -16.18
N LEU A 632 5.52 -16.88 -16.41
CA LEU A 632 5.83 -15.55 -16.91
C LEU A 632 5.40 -15.47 -18.37
N PRO A 633 4.58 -14.48 -18.75
CA PRO A 633 4.26 -14.26 -20.15
C PRO A 633 5.54 -13.97 -20.93
N PHE A 634 5.76 -14.68 -22.03
CA PHE A 634 6.85 -14.37 -22.94
C PHE A 634 6.65 -12.99 -23.57
N PRO A 635 7.71 -12.18 -23.73
CA PRO A 635 7.62 -10.93 -24.45
C PRO A 635 7.13 -11.16 -25.88
N CYS A 636 6.05 -10.49 -26.27
CA CYS A 636 5.43 -10.72 -27.56
C CYS A 636 4.79 -9.46 -28.15
N LEU A 637 4.80 -9.42 -29.48
CA LEU A 637 4.06 -8.43 -30.24
C LEU A 637 2.66 -8.98 -30.53
N ILE A 638 1.66 -8.13 -30.30
CA ILE A 638 0.25 -8.51 -30.37
C ILE A 638 -0.52 -7.52 -31.24
N ASN A 639 -1.66 -7.99 -31.77
CA ASN A 639 -2.50 -7.26 -32.70
C ASN A 639 -1.74 -6.88 -33.98
N GLU A 640 -1.43 -7.90 -34.79
CA GLU A 640 -0.83 -7.73 -36.11
C GLU A 640 -1.72 -6.87 -37.00
N MET A 641 -1.09 -5.98 -37.77
CA MET A 641 -1.72 -5.07 -38.70
C MET A 641 -1.05 -5.20 -40.06
N LYS A 642 -1.84 -5.18 -41.13
CA LYS A 642 -1.31 -5.17 -42.50
C LYS A 642 -0.71 -3.82 -42.86
N PHE A 643 0.31 -3.82 -43.70
CA PHE A 643 1.02 -2.61 -44.15
C PHE A 643 0.14 -1.65 -44.96
N ASP A 644 -0.82 -2.19 -45.72
CA ASP A 644 -1.80 -1.46 -46.52
C ASP A 644 -3.00 -0.94 -45.71
N SER A 645 -3.04 -1.18 -44.39
CA SER A 645 -4.12 -0.70 -43.52
C SER A 645 -4.28 0.82 -43.59
N GLU A 646 -5.53 1.28 -43.71
CA GLU A 646 -5.86 2.71 -43.73
C GLU A 646 -5.40 3.45 -42.46
N LEU A 647 -5.38 2.76 -41.31
CA LEU A 647 -4.89 3.30 -40.04
C LEU A 647 -3.44 3.79 -40.12
N PHE A 648 -2.66 3.23 -41.04
CA PHE A 648 -1.24 3.56 -41.18
C PHE A 648 -0.95 4.60 -42.27
N ASN A 649 -1.95 5.02 -43.05
CA ASN A 649 -1.76 5.92 -44.19
C ASN A 649 -0.97 7.18 -43.84
N GLY A 650 -1.25 7.82 -42.70
CA GLY A 650 -0.57 9.06 -42.28
C GLY A 650 0.91 8.90 -41.92
N HIS A 651 1.40 7.67 -41.72
CA HIS A 651 2.78 7.40 -41.29
C HIS A 651 3.57 6.53 -42.28
N ARG A 652 2.91 5.97 -43.31
CA ARG A 652 3.48 4.97 -44.21
C ARG A 652 4.72 5.47 -44.94
N ASP A 653 4.67 6.66 -45.53
CA ASP A 653 5.79 7.19 -46.32
C ASP A 653 7.02 7.48 -45.45
N LEU A 654 6.79 8.03 -44.26
CA LEU A 654 7.84 8.32 -43.28
C LEU A 654 8.50 7.05 -42.77
N PHE A 655 7.69 6.04 -42.44
CA PHE A 655 8.19 4.74 -42.02
C PHE A 655 8.97 4.05 -43.14
N THR A 656 8.42 4.05 -44.36
CA THR A 656 9.05 3.46 -45.55
C THR A 656 10.42 4.08 -45.80
N LYS A 657 10.52 5.41 -45.73
CA LYS A 657 11.80 6.13 -45.84
C LYS A 657 12.78 5.75 -44.73
N ALA A 658 12.30 5.61 -43.48
CA ALA A 658 13.13 5.19 -42.36
C ALA A 658 13.68 3.76 -42.53
N ILE A 659 12.87 2.83 -43.02
CA ILE A 659 13.27 1.44 -43.31
C ILE A 659 14.22 1.35 -44.51
N PHE A 660 13.98 2.10 -45.58
CA PHE A 660 14.89 2.12 -46.74
C PHE A 660 16.30 2.60 -46.36
N ASN A 661 16.39 3.60 -45.48
CA ASN A 661 17.68 4.07 -44.96
C ASN A 661 18.43 2.98 -44.17
N LEU A 662 17.71 2.01 -43.60
CA LEU A 662 18.27 0.85 -42.92
C LEU A 662 18.60 -0.32 -43.87
N LYS A 663 18.38 -0.16 -45.19
CA LYS A 663 18.62 -1.17 -46.24
C LYS A 663 17.85 -2.48 -46.03
N GLN A 664 16.61 -2.39 -45.57
CA GLN A 664 15.75 -3.55 -45.27
C GLN A 664 14.62 -3.73 -46.28
N ASP A 665 14.19 -4.98 -46.50
CA ASP A 665 13.08 -5.32 -47.40
C ASP A 665 11.72 -5.18 -46.70
N LEU A 666 10.86 -4.34 -47.26
CA LEU A 666 9.51 -4.06 -46.76
C LEU A 666 8.60 -5.30 -46.77
N ASN A 667 8.80 -6.24 -47.69
CA ASN A 667 7.96 -7.44 -47.81
C ASN A 667 8.15 -8.42 -46.63
N SER A 668 9.23 -8.27 -45.87
CA SER A 668 9.54 -9.11 -44.71
C SER A 668 8.99 -8.56 -43.39
N ILE A 669 8.40 -7.36 -43.39
CA ILE A 669 8.02 -6.64 -42.18
C ILE A 669 6.57 -6.90 -41.79
N LYS A 670 6.37 -7.30 -40.54
CA LYS A 670 5.04 -7.39 -39.91
C LYS A 670 4.88 -6.26 -38.91
N LEU A 671 3.74 -5.56 -38.98
CA LEU A 671 3.41 -4.45 -38.09
C LEU A 671 2.50 -4.91 -36.96
N TYR A 672 2.65 -4.31 -35.78
CA TYR A 672 1.91 -4.66 -34.57
C TYR A 672 1.48 -3.40 -33.81
N LEU A 673 0.33 -3.48 -33.16
CA LEU A 673 -0.24 -2.35 -32.42
C LEU A 673 0.09 -2.35 -30.94
N ARG A 674 0.57 -3.46 -30.37
CA ARG A 674 1.01 -3.50 -28.97
C ARG A 674 2.18 -4.44 -28.76
N TYR A 675 2.90 -4.19 -27.67
CA TYR A 675 3.98 -5.01 -27.18
C TYR A 675 3.69 -5.38 -25.73
N LYS A 676 3.74 -6.67 -25.41
CA LYS A 676 3.61 -7.18 -24.05
C LYS A 676 4.97 -7.67 -23.59
N ASP A 677 5.45 -7.14 -22.47
CA ASP A 677 6.68 -7.57 -21.80
C ASP A 677 6.34 -8.02 -20.38
N LYS A 678 6.26 -9.34 -20.18
CA LYS A 678 5.88 -9.96 -18.90
C LYS A 678 4.53 -9.40 -18.42
N PHE A 679 4.56 -8.54 -17.39
CA PHE A 679 3.39 -7.92 -16.77
C PHE A 679 3.03 -6.54 -17.37
N LEU A 680 3.79 -6.03 -18.34
CA LEU A 680 3.57 -4.74 -18.98
C LEU A 680 2.98 -4.88 -20.36
N THR A 681 2.04 -4.00 -20.65
CA THR A 681 1.54 -3.79 -22.00
C THR A 681 1.85 -2.36 -22.44
N TYR A 682 2.52 -2.23 -23.57
CA TYR A 682 2.78 -0.97 -24.27
C TYR A 682 1.90 -0.86 -25.49
N HIS A 683 1.41 0.34 -25.71
CA HIS A 683 0.44 0.63 -26.73
C HIS A 683 1.06 1.47 -27.83
N SER A 684 0.58 1.33 -29.05
CA SER A 684 0.85 2.30 -30.12
C SER A 684 -0.25 3.37 -30.19
N THR A 685 0.00 4.50 -30.84
CA THR A 685 -1.03 5.52 -31.11
C THR A 685 -2.13 5.01 -32.06
N LEU A 686 -1.88 3.91 -32.78
CA LEU A 686 -2.75 3.37 -33.84
C LEU A 686 -3.78 2.30 -33.42
N TYR A 687 -3.79 1.76 -32.20
CA TYR A 687 -5.01 1.03 -31.78
C TYR A 687 -6.14 2.07 -31.73
N SER A 688 -7.31 1.61 -32.15
CA SER A 688 -8.58 2.30 -32.02
C SER A 688 -9.35 2.05 -30.71
N LYS A 689 -9.10 1.00 -29.91
CA LYS A 689 -9.75 0.81 -28.58
C LYS A 689 -9.29 1.84 -27.51
N ARG A 690 -8.56 2.90 -27.91
CA ARG A 690 -7.40 3.46 -27.18
C ARG A 690 -7.46 4.96 -26.88
N PHE A 691 -8.51 5.70 -27.22
CA PHE A 691 -8.50 7.16 -27.10
C PHE A 691 -8.56 7.72 -25.66
N SER A 692 -8.74 6.87 -24.64
CA SER A 692 -8.77 7.29 -23.23
C SER A 692 -7.44 7.17 -22.47
N CYS A 693 -6.42 6.47 -23.02
CA CYS A 693 -5.17 6.20 -22.29
C CYS A 693 -3.89 6.65 -23.02
N THR A 694 -2.81 6.83 -22.28
CA THR A 694 -1.50 7.33 -22.77
C THR A 694 -0.38 6.29 -22.69
N SER A 695 -0.71 4.99 -22.74
CA SER A 695 0.26 3.89 -22.68
C SER A 695 1.23 3.82 -23.87
N TYR A 696 1.08 4.70 -24.87
CA TYR A 696 2.00 4.89 -25.99
C TYR A 696 3.09 5.92 -25.72
N LEU A 697 2.94 6.74 -24.68
CA LEU A 697 3.92 7.74 -24.30
C LEU A 697 4.97 7.09 -23.40
N ILE A 698 6.22 7.09 -23.85
CA ILE A 698 7.33 6.42 -23.16
C ILE A 698 8.56 7.32 -23.04
N SER A 699 9.44 6.94 -22.12
CA SER A 699 10.86 7.30 -22.18
C SER A 699 11.68 6.15 -22.78
N TYR A 700 12.75 6.50 -23.47
CA TYR A 700 13.68 5.55 -24.09
C TYR A 700 15.11 6.09 -24.09
N LEU A 701 16.08 5.21 -24.26
CA LEU A 701 17.49 5.57 -24.43
C LEU A 701 17.82 5.80 -25.90
N ASP A 702 18.49 6.92 -26.19
CA ASP A 702 19.07 7.16 -27.51
C ASP A 702 20.43 6.46 -27.69
N ALA A 703 21.05 6.67 -28.86
CA ALA A 703 22.37 6.10 -29.19
C ALA A 703 23.48 6.52 -28.22
N TYR A 704 23.31 7.62 -27.48
CA TYR A 704 24.26 8.13 -26.48
C TYR A 704 23.86 7.75 -25.05
N LYS A 705 22.87 6.86 -24.89
CA LYS A 705 22.31 6.43 -23.60
C LYS A 705 21.75 7.58 -22.78
N GLN A 706 21.23 8.60 -23.46
CA GLN A 706 20.47 9.69 -22.82
C GLN A 706 18.98 9.42 -22.87
N ILE A 707 18.27 9.87 -21.83
CA ILE A 707 16.81 9.70 -21.73
C ILE A 707 16.11 10.70 -22.66
N GLN A 708 15.38 10.14 -23.61
CA GLN A 708 14.50 10.85 -24.54
C GLN A 708 13.04 10.40 -24.34
N TYR A 709 12.10 11.12 -24.97
CA TYR A 709 10.66 10.86 -24.86
C TYR A 709 10.01 10.76 -26.22
N GLY A 710 8.97 9.93 -26.35
CA GLY A 710 8.31 9.70 -27.61
C GLY A 710 6.96 9.01 -27.51
N ASN A 711 6.15 9.19 -28.55
CA ASN A 711 4.93 8.43 -28.76
C ASN A 711 5.24 7.23 -29.67
N ILE A 712 4.88 6.03 -29.23
CA ILE A 712 4.98 4.83 -30.06
C ILE A 712 3.92 4.88 -31.15
N ILE A 713 4.34 4.94 -32.41
CA ILE A 713 3.42 4.90 -33.56
C ILE A 713 3.00 3.48 -33.88
N LEU A 714 3.97 2.55 -33.88
CA LEU A 714 3.75 1.12 -34.04
C LEU A 714 4.97 0.32 -33.58
N PHE A 715 4.79 -0.99 -33.52
CA PHE A 715 5.87 -1.95 -33.37
C PHE A 715 5.99 -2.76 -34.66
N TYR A 716 7.17 -3.30 -34.92
CA TYR A 716 7.36 -4.20 -36.06
C TYR A 716 8.48 -5.20 -35.81
N MET A 717 8.46 -6.30 -36.56
CA MET A 717 9.54 -7.29 -36.57
C MET A 717 10.31 -7.23 -37.88
N LEU A 718 11.61 -7.44 -37.76
CA LEU A 718 12.51 -7.71 -38.87
C LEU A 718 13.34 -8.95 -38.53
N GLY A 719 13.05 -10.06 -39.21
CA GLY A 719 13.51 -11.37 -38.76
C GLY A 719 12.99 -11.64 -37.34
N ASP A 720 13.88 -12.01 -36.43
CA ASP A 720 13.57 -12.28 -35.02
C ASP A 720 13.74 -11.06 -34.10
N VAL A 721 14.08 -9.90 -34.65
CA VAL A 721 14.38 -8.68 -33.86
C VAL A 721 13.17 -7.75 -33.86
N GLN A 722 12.83 -7.23 -32.68
CA GLN A 722 11.65 -6.40 -32.46
C GLN A 722 12.03 -4.92 -32.30
N TYR A 723 11.32 -4.05 -33.02
CA TYR A 723 11.57 -2.62 -33.06
C TYR A 723 10.30 -1.80 -32.79
N SER A 724 10.50 -0.55 -32.41
CA SER A 724 9.45 0.44 -32.25
C SER A 724 9.71 1.65 -33.14
N PHE A 725 8.67 2.09 -33.85
CA PHE A 725 8.68 3.34 -34.62
C PHE A 725 8.05 4.45 -33.76
N ILE A 726 8.83 5.49 -33.48
CA ILE A 726 8.51 6.49 -32.46
C ILE A 726 8.51 7.89 -33.05
N GLN A 727 7.49 8.68 -32.71
CA GLN A 727 7.49 10.13 -32.91
C GLN A 727 8.12 10.82 -31.70
N LYS A 728 9.12 11.67 -31.92
CA LYS A 728 9.94 12.25 -30.85
C LYS A 728 9.30 13.47 -30.23
N TYR A 729 9.54 13.64 -28.94
CA TYR A 729 9.43 14.95 -28.29
C TYR A 729 10.76 15.70 -28.35
N ARG A 730 10.70 17.01 -28.55
CA ARG A 730 11.85 17.92 -28.39
C ARG A 730 11.73 18.66 -27.07
N ARG A 731 12.82 18.72 -26.31
CA ARG A 731 12.90 19.57 -25.10
C ARG A 731 12.85 21.03 -25.52
N ASN A 732 12.04 21.83 -24.84
CA ASN A 732 11.93 23.26 -25.11
C ASN A 732 12.98 24.05 -24.31
N ALA A 733 13.23 25.29 -24.71
CA ALA A 733 14.07 26.22 -23.96
C ALA A 733 13.41 26.67 -22.64
N LEU A 734 12.06 26.66 -22.59
CA LEU A 734 11.31 26.90 -21.37
C LEU A 734 11.52 25.74 -20.39
N LYS A 735 11.86 26.08 -19.14
CA LYS A 735 12.15 25.14 -18.07
C LYS A 735 11.23 25.38 -16.89
N ILE A 736 10.89 24.35 -16.12
CA ILE A 736 10.08 24.51 -14.91
C ILE A 736 10.85 25.37 -13.90
N SER A 737 12.17 25.19 -13.81
CA SER A 737 13.04 25.99 -12.96
C SER A 737 12.97 27.49 -13.21
N ASN A 738 12.55 27.95 -14.41
CA ASN A 738 12.37 29.38 -14.70
C ASN A 738 11.24 30.02 -13.88
N HIS A 739 10.32 29.21 -13.33
CA HIS A 739 9.22 29.66 -12.49
C HIS A 739 9.50 29.50 -10.98
N LEU A 740 10.73 29.09 -10.63
CA LEU A 740 11.12 28.74 -9.27
C LEU A 740 12.34 29.56 -8.84
N ASP A 741 12.38 29.92 -7.56
CA ASP A 741 13.53 30.50 -6.88
C ASP A 741 14.20 29.40 -6.04
N ILE A 742 15.00 28.57 -6.71
CA ILE A 742 15.74 27.45 -6.13
C ILE A 742 17.23 27.54 -6.50
N PRO A 743 18.14 26.95 -5.69
CA PRO A 743 19.55 26.88 -6.01
C PRO A 743 19.83 26.29 -7.40
N ASP A 744 20.85 26.81 -8.09
CA ASP A 744 21.21 26.39 -9.45
C ASP A 744 21.48 24.89 -9.56
N GLU A 745 22.08 24.31 -8.52
CA GLU A 745 22.34 22.87 -8.36
C GLU A 745 21.06 22.00 -8.46
N LEU A 746 19.90 22.55 -8.09
CA LEU A 746 18.62 21.84 -8.15
C LEU A 746 17.86 22.08 -9.45
N LYS A 747 18.21 23.11 -10.22
CA LYS A 747 17.52 23.45 -11.48
C LYS A 747 17.62 22.32 -12.49
N GLU A 748 18.82 21.76 -12.67
CA GLU A 748 19.01 20.61 -13.55
C GLU A 748 18.20 19.39 -13.10
N THR A 749 18.17 19.13 -11.79
CA THR A 749 17.40 18.01 -11.23
C THR A 749 15.90 18.16 -11.49
N VAL A 750 15.31 19.34 -11.21
CA VAL A 750 13.88 19.56 -11.41
C VAL A 750 13.51 19.50 -12.89
N ASP A 751 14.32 20.10 -13.77
CA ASP A 751 14.06 20.12 -15.20
C ASP A 751 14.28 18.75 -15.85
N SER A 752 15.13 17.89 -15.28
CA SER A 752 15.25 16.50 -15.71
C SER A 752 14.09 15.63 -15.22
N LEU A 753 13.52 15.91 -14.05
CA LEU A 753 12.40 15.16 -13.49
C LEU A 753 11.06 15.54 -14.13
N TYR A 754 10.95 16.78 -14.60
CA TYR A 754 9.75 17.38 -15.18
C TYR A 754 10.08 18.23 -16.43
N PRO A 755 10.65 17.61 -17.48
CA PRO A 755 11.00 18.33 -18.71
C PRO A 755 9.77 18.88 -19.42
N ILE A 756 9.89 20.12 -19.90
CA ILE A 756 8.91 20.75 -20.79
C ILE A 756 9.29 20.42 -22.23
N CYS A 757 8.37 19.78 -22.94
CA CYS A 757 8.57 19.22 -24.26
C CYS A 757 7.47 19.63 -25.23
N SER A 758 7.79 19.58 -26.52
CA SER A 758 6.84 19.69 -27.63
C SER A 758 6.94 18.44 -28.50
N LEU A 759 5.79 17.93 -28.95
CA LEU A 759 5.78 16.84 -29.93
C LEU A 759 6.33 17.38 -31.26
N SER A 760 7.25 16.65 -31.87
CA SER A 760 7.90 17.06 -33.12
C SER A 760 7.48 16.18 -34.30
N ASP A 761 7.77 16.64 -35.51
CA ASP A 761 7.61 15.85 -36.75
C ASP A 761 8.83 14.95 -37.04
N GLU A 762 9.71 14.75 -36.05
CA GLU A 762 10.83 13.81 -36.16
C GLU A 762 10.41 12.41 -35.72
N PHE A 763 10.86 11.42 -36.49
CA PHE A 763 10.61 10.02 -36.22
C PHE A 763 11.93 9.25 -36.11
N ILE A 764 11.93 8.23 -35.26
CA ILE A 764 13.08 7.36 -35.03
C ILE A 764 12.63 5.91 -34.90
N ILE A 765 13.52 5.00 -35.27
CA ILE A 765 13.40 3.57 -35.01
C ILE A 765 14.34 3.24 -33.86
N ILE A 766 13.82 2.56 -32.84
CA ILE A 766 14.63 2.02 -31.75
C ILE A 766 14.37 0.53 -31.59
N HIS A 767 15.36 -0.17 -31.05
CA HIS A 767 15.16 -1.53 -30.56
C HIS A 767 14.24 -1.50 -29.33
N ILE A 768 13.34 -2.48 -29.20
CA ILE A 768 12.35 -2.50 -28.11
C ILE A 768 13.00 -2.48 -26.72
N SER A 769 14.19 -3.07 -26.56
CA SER A 769 14.91 -3.08 -25.27
C SER A 769 15.38 -1.70 -24.80
N GLU A 770 15.36 -0.68 -25.65
CA GLU A 770 15.73 0.69 -25.27
C GLU A 770 14.56 1.46 -24.65
N ILE A 771 13.34 0.90 -24.65
CA ILE A 771 12.18 1.45 -23.94
C ILE A 771 12.38 1.28 -22.44
N LEU A 772 12.24 2.37 -21.68
CA LEU A 772 12.45 2.37 -20.23
C LEU A 772 11.14 2.26 -19.44
N THR A 773 10.28 3.27 -19.56
CA THR A 773 9.04 3.36 -18.76
C THR A 773 7.98 4.13 -19.51
N LYS A 774 6.71 3.84 -19.18
CA LYS A 774 5.62 4.73 -19.56
C LYS A 774 5.80 6.08 -18.86
N CYS A 775 5.35 7.14 -19.51
CA CYS A 775 5.36 8.48 -18.96
C CYS A 775 3.94 9.04 -18.84
N ILE A 776 3.81 10.09 -18.04
CA ILE A 776 2.59 10.87 -17.88
C ILE A 776 2.86 12.26 -18.45
N SER A 777 1.94 12.75 -19.28
CA SER A 777 2.00 14.10 -19.84
C SER A 777 0.93 14.96 -19.21
N VAL A 778 1.28 16.20 -18.89
CA VAL A 778 0.35 17.22 -18.41
C VAL A 778 0.56 18.51 -19.18
N ALA A 779 -0.53 19.19 -19.52
CA ALA A 779 -0.49 20.45 -20.24
C ALA A 779 0.27 21.51 -19.41
N PHE A 780 1.16 22.24 -20.07
CA PHE A 780 1.93 23.32 -19.48
C PHE A 780 2.00 24.47 -20.48
N GLN A 781 1.16 25.49 -20.32
CA GLN A 781 0.95 26.55 -21.31
C GLN A 781 0.67 25.94 -22.72
N GLN A 782 1.38 26.36 -23.77
CA GLN A 782 1.31 25.75 -25.11
C GLN A 782 2.12 24.44 -25.26
N TYR A 783 2.79 23.97 -24.21
CA TYR A 783 3.67 22.81 -24.22
C TYR A 783 3.13 21.67 -23.34
N GLN A 784 3.92 20.61 -23.23
CA GLN A 784 3.64 19.46 -22.38
C GLN A 784 4.77 19.26 -21.37
N CYS A 785 4.46 19.11 -20.09
CA CYS A 785 5.41 18.61 -19.11
C CYS A 785 5.31 17.08 -19.09
N ILE A 786 6.42 16.40 -19.33
CA ILE A 786 6.49 14.94 -19.31
C ILE A 786 7.11 14.49 -17.98
N SER A 787 6.54 13.47 -17.36
CA SER A 787 7.10 12.83 -16.18
C SER A 787 7.22 11.33 -16.38
N GLU A 788 8.43 10.79 -16.17
CA GLU A 788 8.64 9.35 -16.05
C GLU A 788 7.88 8.79 -14.83
N ARG A 789 7.27 7.61 -14.97
CA ARG A 789 6.72 6.87 -13.81
C ARG A 789 7.81 6.31 -12.90
N ARG A 790 8.98 5.97 -13.49
CA ARG A 790 10.11 5.22 -12.88
C ARG A 790 9.78 3.78 -12.46
N ILE A 791 8.52 3.49 -12.13
CA ILE A 791 8.00 2.14 -11.87
C ILE A 791 6.75 1.96 -12.72
N ASN A 792 6.73 0.91 -13.55
CA ASN A 792 5.57 0.62 -14.39
C ASN A 792 4.50 -0.23 -13.69
N TYR A 793 4.82 -0.79 -12.51
CA TYR A 793 3.94 -1.59 -11.69
C TYR A 793 3.68 -0.89 -10.36
N GLU A 794 2.52 -0.27 -10.23
CA GLU A 794 2.11 0.35 -8.97
C GLU A 794 0.77 -0.27 -8.55
N HIS A 795 0.43 -0.15 -7.27
CA HIS A 795 -0.66 -0.84 -6.55
C HIS A 795 -2.11 -0.53 -7.05
N ASP A 796 -2.34 -0.28 -8.33
CA ASP A 796 -3.64 0.13 -8.90
C ASP A 796 -4.45 -1.01 -9.50
#